data_AF-A0A523TIT5-F1
#
_entry.id   AF-A0A523TIT5-F1
#
_cell.length_a   1.000
_cell.length_b   1.000
_cell.length_c   1.000
_cell.angle_alpha   90.00
_cell.angle_beta   90.00
_cell.angle_gamma   90.00
#
_symmetry.space_group_name_H-M   'P 1'
#
loop_
_entity.id
_entity.type
_entity.pdbx_description
1 polymer ?
#
loop_
_entity_poly.entity_id
_entity_poly.type
_entity_poly.pdbx_seq_one_letter_code
_entity_poly.pdbx_strand_id
1 'polypeptide(L)'
;MGSSEQPTADDSIARFRQLTSHPNLGKKSPPDTTSKEIAEGTSASGKFKRAPEASDRMSILRAILLLAGKRLLLGLVTIISIIFLSYLGLDMARGADFQSAFSMAVTSTGIYLSRLMTGDLGQTAESSFSLLPVSIIEILPEIAKRSLGLLFASLAIAVLIGVPLGIWAAVRRNTPWALMTIVGSIAGISMPSYFAALLLQIAAIKLTQYFGRTVLPAGGFGWDLRLLFPAIVLALRPLAQITRVTFITVSEVFSHEYVRTAKSKGLGARRVLLWHVLRNALLPILTTISLSLRFSLSSLPVVEFFFGWQGLGYHLLRSISSHDDDFTIAMLLCLGLLFIVVNFLLDISYFFIDPRLRTLHSQMIRSDRVSFFAWIQSVLSSVTCMVTDNPITRWARRRNNPVNFYLDDSVPDRAVPSEDGESDIAKASRKRAWIKGTLGNPAFMIGGLLTLLLFIVIIFGARLSPHSPYTTVGLEYVDGEFVKPPFPPDEIYPWGTDLLGRDMMSLILTGAQQTFTLVILAVTTRLIVGFVLGAVAGWRPDSQLDRLLLRLVEIISAFPTMLFAMILILALNIRTGMRPFVIALCVVGWGEIMQFVRGETMRIRPALFIESAVASGARVSRIILGHVLPNLLPLLISIAVLEMGAVLLLLGELGFVGIFIGGGAFREMEWMTFLFHYSDVPEWGALLSNVRTYVRAYPWLGIYPSLAFFASILALNVFGEGLRRMIDQVGAELMRVFNRYTFAIAALALAGFLFWRGSTGSIAAYQIQANEFDGERAYAQTAALSDPSVEGRALGSLGMEVAANYIATEFEALGLQAAGQKFTYFQTRNRGFQTIDSIPVLIIHDGGPTLTYHKDYNEFAGEHRIDGIASSGVRFVNFGEVREYELHGYKHYDLPDDLNYSGEILLVFEEDLPFVRGAPRAGTLIIASEPEVLNRRYTIPNDDEFWMNSRWNNGQALDSPSYWISEATADRLLSGIGKTSSQLLQEQIDLEMGEILEVSLGVTATMQVEGQVYKRIPAFHVIGHLPGVLSNQFAGIDDRMIMVLAQYDCPPTHADGEFHACANDNASGVGVMLETIRTMQESGYQPYKTFLFIAYSGEGYEGGEPVSSGDVKRFLDAKYGFSSAYEIEAVVELRGLGASDGGDLLLASGGSLRLAKHFQSVSRRLGVPALITREEIDLSRIFSAGSPLDSGEEAPRVKVYREGWEVTSRTGADQLESISVENLEEAGRVISLSLMIMGREIDY
;
A
#
# COMPACT_ATOMS: atom_id res chain seq x y z
N MET A 1 17.91 13.40 59.97
CA MET A 1 19.31 13.01 59.63
C MET A 1 19.79 13.98 58.55
N GLY A 2 20.91 14.70 58.63
CA GLY A 2 22.05 14.64 59.55
C GLY A 2 23.24 13.93 58.89
N SER A 3 24.44 14.53 58.75
CA SER A 3 24.89 15.87 59.16
C SER A 3 26.22 16.29 58.47
N SER A 4 26.64 17.56 58.66
CA SER A 4 28.04 18.08 58.66
C SER A 4 28.85 18.03 57.32
N GLU A 5 29.76 18.96 56.99
CA GLU A 5 30.28 20.14 57.72
C GLU A 5 30.73 21.31 56.78
N GLN A 6 31.38 22.37 57.30
CA GLN A 6 31.59 23.68 56.63
C GLN A 6 33.09 24.11 56.43
N PRO A 7 33.54 25.40 56.53
CA PRO A 7 33.75 26.32 55.38
C PRO A 7 35.15 27.02 55.35
N THR A 8 35.26 28.23 54.73
CA THR A 8 36.38 29.23 54.73
C THR A 8 37.54 29.01 53.75
N ALA A 9 38.39 29.99 53.36
CA ALA A 9 38.26 31.46 53.12
C ALA A 9 39.56 32.02 52.44
N ASP A 10 39.55 33.30 52.01
CA ASP A 10 40.71 34.17 51.67
C ASP A 10 41.67 33.72 50.52
N ASP A 11 42.63 34.50 50.00
CA ASP A 11 43.11 35.87 50.27
C ASP A 11 43.47 36.63 48.95
N SER A 12 44.38 37.62 49.00
CA SER A 12 44.46 38.77 48.10
C SER A 12 45.90 39.15 47.64
N ILE A 13 46.13 40.44 47.36
CA ILE A 13 47.43 41.14 47.16
C ILE A 13 47.96 41.33 45.71
N ALA A 14 48.43 42.56 45.46
CA ALA A 14 48.79 43.15 44.16
C ALA A 14 50.29 43.10 43.81
N ARG A 15 50.62 43.49 42.57
CA ARG A 15 51.90 44.16 42.21
C ARG A 15 51.78 45.06 40.95
N PHE A 16 52.91 45.46 40.35
CA PHE A 16 53.15 46.87 40.01
C PHE A 16 54.10 47.10 38.82
N ARG A 17 54.17 48.36 38.33
CA ARG A 17 55.10 48.94 37.31
C ARG A 17 54.74 48.62 35.84
N GLN A 18 54.77 49.57 34.87
CA GLN A 18 55.80 50.55 34.41
C GLN A 18 56.98 49.88 33.68
N LEU A 19 57.53 50.34 32.54
CA LEU A 19 57.35 51.53 31.65
C LEU A 19 57.43 51.04 30.14
N THR A 20 57.74 51.74 29.02
CA THR A 20 58.40 53.03 28.66
C THR A 20 57.94 53.60 27.29
N SER A 21 57.92 54.94 27.17
CA SER A 21 58.33 55.79 26.01
C SER A 21 57.77 55.66 24.57
N HIS A 22 57.13 56.76 24.13
CA HIS A 22 57.11 57.37 22.77
C HIS A 22 58.52 57.58 22.14
N PRO A 23 58.72 58.05 20.87
CA PRO A 23 57.82 58.79 19.95
C PRO A 23 57.81 58.18 18.50
N ASN A 24 57.62 58.82 17.33
CA ASN A 24 57.52 60.25 16.92
C ASN A 24 56.84 60.46 15.53
N LEU A 25 56.23 61.65 15.31
CA LEU A 25 55.94 62.43 14.07
C LEU A 25 55.61 61.74 12.70
N GLY A 26 54.71 62.29 11.85
CA GLY A 26 53.85 63.48 12.02
C GLY A 26 53.10 63.90 10.73
N LYS A 27 52.29 64.97 10.85
CA LYS A 27 52.01 66.08 9.89
C LYS A 27 51.69 65.74 8.39
N LYS A 28 50.70 66.35 7.71
CA LYS A 28 49.89 67.55 8.01
C LYS A 28 48.58 67.58 7.15
N SER A 29 47.74 68.59 7.35
CA SER A 29 46.38 68.76 6.78
C SER A 29 46.36 69.57 5.44
N PRO A 30 45.25 70.18 4.93
CA PRO A 30 44.89 70.26 3.49
C PRO A 30 45.11 71.72 2.93
N PRO A 31 44.39 72.35 1.93
CA PRO A 31 43.17 71.94 1.18
C PRO A 31 42.96 72.41 -0.30
N ASP A 32 41.78 72.03 -0.83
CA ASP A 32 40.86 72.83 -1.71
C ASP A 32 41.09 73.09 -3.23
N THR A 33 40.00 73.59 -3.85
CA THR A 33 39.85 74.32 -5.14
C THR A 33 39.64 73.57 -6.49
N THR A 34 38.36 73.30 -6.76
CA THR A 34 37.57 73.63 -7.97
C THR A 34 38.19 74.19 -9.30
N SER A 35 37.71 73.62 -10.42
CA SER A 35 37.17 74.27 -11.67
C SER A 35 38.01 74.41 -12.97
N LYS A 36 37.27 74.36 -14.11
CA LYS A 36 37.64 74.60 -15.54
C LYS A 36 38.58 73.57 -16.21
N GLU A 37 38.66 73.40 -17.54
CA GLU A 37 37.84 73.79 -18.73
C GLU A 37 37.22 72.50 -19.37
N ILE A 38 36.27 72.43 -20.31
CA ILE A 38 35.78 73.22 -21.47
C ILE A 38 36.51 73.01 -22.82
N ALA A 39 35.82 72.28 -23.72
CA ALA A 39 35.83 72.33 -25.20
C ALA A 39 36.99 71.71 -26.03
N GLU A 40 36.70 71.60 -27.34
CA GLU A 40 37.52 71.13 -28.48
C GLU A 40 37.94 69.64 -28.49
N GLY A 41 38.15 68.98 -29.64
CA GLY A 41 37.96 69.43 -31.04
C GLY A 41 38.16 68.29 -32.04
N THR A 42 37.45 68.33 -33.17
CA THR A 42 37.43 67.27 -34.22
C THR A 42 38.76 67.08 -34.96
N SER A 43 39.18 65.82 -35.17
CA SER A 43 39.72 65.37 -36.47
C SER A 43 39.77 63.83 -36.59
N ALA A 44 39.83 63.31 -37.81
CA ALA A 44 39.84 61.86 -38.09
C ALA A 44 41.19 61.40 -38.66
N SER A 45 41.64 60.20 -38.27
CA SER A 45 42.71 59.48 -38.96
C SER A 45 42.55 57.96 -38.78
N GLY A 46 42.38 57.24 -39.89
CA GLY A 46 42.13 55.80 -39.87
C GLY A 46 43.40 54.97 -39.75
N LYS A 47 43.46 54.07 -38.76
CA LYS A 47 44.40 52.93 -38.76
C LYS A 47 43.67 51.63 -38.45
N PHE A 48 43.44 50.83 -39.49
CA PHE A 48 43.08 49.41 -39.35
C PHE A 48 44.19 48.68 -38.57
N LYS A 49 43.92 48.28 -37.32
CA LYS A 49 44.72 47.26 -36.63
C LYS A 49 44.13 45.88 -36.96
N ARG A 50 44.96 44.98 -37.49
CA ARG A 50 44.58 43.58 -37.78
C ARG A 50 44.51 42.73 -36.51
N ALA A 51 43.57 41.79 -36.51
CA ALA A 51 43.59 40.46 -35.90
C ALA A 51 44.07 40.27 -34.42
N PRO A 52 43.14 39.98 -33.48
CA PRO A 52 43.44 39.41 -32.18
C PRO A 52 43.19 37.88 -32.14
N GLU A 53 43.89 37.08 -32.96
CA GLU A 53 43.50 35.66 -33.19
C GLU A 53 44.22 34.62 -32.31
N ALA A 54 45.28 34.97 -31.59
CA ALA A 54 46.09 34.01 -30.82
C ALA A 54 45.62 33.82 -29.36
N SER A 55 45.36 34.91 -28.62
CA SER A 55 45.00 34.80 -27.19
C SER A 55 43.61 34.20 -26.97
N ASP A 56 42.67 34.48 -27.88
CA ASP A 56 41.26 34.12 -27.70
C ASP A 56 40.98 32.62 -27.91
N ARG A 57 41.78 31.94 -28.75
CA ARG A 57 41.73 30.47 -28.83
C ARG A 57 42.08 29.82 -27.50
N MET A 58 43.04 30.38 -26.76
CA MET A 58 43.58 29.78 -25.54
C MET A 58 42.76 30.10 -24.29
N SER A 59 42.01 31.21 -24.27
CA SER A 59 40.93 31.44 -23.29
C SER A 59 39.74 30.50 -23.54
N ILE A 60 39.33 30.34 -24.81
CA ILE A 60 38.26 29.40 -25.22
C ILE A 60 38.60 27.97 -24.82
N LEU A 61 39.81 27.49 -25.12
CA LEU A 61 40.24 26.11 -24.80
C LEU A 61 40.25 25.86 -23.29
N ARG A 62 40.67 26.86 -22.48
CA ARG A 62 40.58 26.80 -21.01
C ARG A 62 39.13 26.81 -20.49
N ALA A 63 38.24 27.58 -21.11
CA ALA A 63 36.82 27.58 -20.73
C ALA A 63 36.15 26.22 -21.02
N ILE A 64 36.44 25.62 -22.18
CA ILE A 64 35.99 24.27 -22.54
C ILE A 64 36.54 23.23 -21.56
N LEU A 65 37.84 23.26 -21.23
CA LEU A 65 38.47 22.35 -20.27
C LEU A 65 37.88 22.48 -18.85
N LEU A 66 37.58 23.69 -18.38
CA LEU A 66 36.93 23.92 -17.08
C LEU A 66 35.48 23.43 -17.06
N LEU A 67 34.74 23.60 -18.16
CA LEU A 67 33.36 23.11 -18.29
C LEU A 67 33.34 21.56 -18.37
N ALA A 68 34.24 20.96 -19.14
CA ALA A 68 34.42 19.52 -19.21
C ALA A 68 34.84 18.94 -17.84
N GLY A 69 35.79 19.55 -17.14
CA GLY A 69 36.18 19.12 -15.79
C GLY A 69 35.02 19.16 -14.79
N LYS A 70 34.18 20.20 -14.82
CA LYS A 70 32.95 20.28 -14.01
C LYS A 70 31.93 19.19 -14.37
N ARG A 71 31.72 18.90 -15.66
CA ARG A 71 30.79 17.85 -16.12
C ARG A 71 31.28 16.44 -15.83
N LEU A 72 32.59 16.17 -15.97
CA LEU A 72 33.19 14.89 -15.59
C LEU A 72 33.06 14.63 -14.07
N LEU A 73 33.29 15.64 -13.24
CA LEU A 73 33.11 15.54 -11.79
C LEU A 73 31.64 15.28 -11.43
N LEU A 74 30.70 16.02 -12.02
CA LEU A 74 29.26 15.76 -11.85
C LEU A 74 28.91 14.32 -12.28
N GLY A 75 29.40 13.89 -13.44
CA GLY A 75 29.19 12.53 -13.96
C GLY A 75 29.71 11.44 -13.03
N LEU A 76 30.86 11.64 -12.36
CA LEU A 76 31.37 10.72 -11.35
C LEU A 76 30.43 10.63 -10.13
N VAL A 77 29.89 11.77 -9.67
CA VAL A 77 28.89 11.78 -8.58
C VAL A 77 27.62 11.05 -9.02
N THR A 78 27.13 11.28 -10.25
CA THR A 78 25.99 10.55 -10.83
C THR A 78 26.26 9.04 -10.92
N ILE A 79 27.45 8.62 -11.36
CA ILE A 79 27.85 7.20 -11.44
C ILE A 79 27.80 6.53 -10.06
N ILE A 80 28.34 7.18 -9.03
CA ILE A 80 28.28 6.69 -7.64
C ILE A 80 26.83 6.65 -7.14
N SER A 81 26.02 7.67 -7.45
CA SER A 81 24.58 7.67 -7.12
C SER A 81 23.81 6.55 -7.84
N ILE A 82 24.17 6.20 -9.08
CA ILE A 82 23.54 5.09 -9.82
C ILE A 82 23.82 3.77 -9.12
N ILE A 83 25.08 3.46 -8.78
CA ILE A 83 25.44 2.23 -8.06
C ILE A 83 24.71 2.16 -6.72
N PHE A 84 24.78 3.24 -5.93
CA PHE A 84 24.17 3.29 -4.60
C PHE A 84 22.65 3.13 -4.62
N LEU A 85 21.94 3.88 -5.47
CA LEU A 85 20.48 3.79 -5.57
C LEU A 85 20.01 2.49 -6.23
N SER A 86 20.85 1.82 -7.03
CA SER A 86 20.53 0.49 -7.55
C SER A 86 20.62 -0.58 -6.46
N TYR A 87 21.74 -0.66 -5.72
CA TYR A 87 21.84 -1.60 -4.60
C TYR A 87 20.77 -1.35 -3.54
N LEU A 88 20.57 -0.09 -3.12
CA LEU A 88 19.54 0.28 -2.14
C LEU A 88 18.15 -0.19 -2.60
N GLY A 89 17.82 0.02 -3.87
CA GLY A 89 16.52 -0.36 -4.40
C GLY A 89 16.34 -1.87 -4.57
N LEU A 90 17.39 -2.60 -4.94
CA LEU A 90 17.37 -4.06 -5.08
C LEU A 90 17.29 -4.76 -3.71
N ASP A 91 18.05 -4.30 -2.71
CA ASP A 91 18.00 -4.84 -1.35
C ASP A 91 16.64 -4.56 -0.68
N MET A 92 16.10 -3.34 -0.82
CA MET A 92 14.74 -3.04 -0.33
C MET A 92 13.65 -3.81 -1.08
N ALA A 93 13.81 -4.07 -2.38
CA ALA A 93 12.87 -4.90 -3.15
C ALA A 93 12.86 -6.37 -2.72
N ARG A 94 13.94 -6.85 -2.08
CA ARG A 94 14.02 -8.16 -1.41
C ARG A 94 13.40 -8.18 -0.01
N GLY A 95 12.82 -7.07 0.45
CA GLY A 95 12.19 -6.94 1.77
C GLY A 95 13.15 -6.53 2.89
N ALA A 96 14.38 -6.09 2.60
CA ALA A 96 15.27 -5.56 3.63
C ALA A 96 14.80 -4.18 4.12
N ASP A 97 14.76 -4.00 5.45
CA ASP A 97 14.47 -2.71 6.09
C ASP A 97 15.36 -1.58 5.55
N PHE A 98 14.81 -0.36 5.47
CA PHE A 98 15.54 0.80 4.94
C PHE A 98 16.92 1.00 5.61
N GLN A 99 17.05 0.74 6.91
CA GLN A 99 18.30 0.91 7.64
C GLN A 99 19.35 -0.17 7.29
N SER A 100 18.95 -1.44 7.17
CA SER A 100 19.85 -2.52 6.76
C SER A 100 20.23 -2.37 5.29
N ALA A 101 19.25 -2.18 4.41
CA ALA A 101 19.44 -1.92 2.98
C ALA A 101 20.34 -0.70 2.71
N PHE A 102 20.21 0.40 3.46
CA PHE A 102 21.11 1.55 3.35
C PHE A 102 22.57 1.18 3.71
N SER A 103 22.77 0.43 4.80
CA SER A 103 24.11 -0.01 5.22
C SER A 103 24.76 -1.00 4.25
N MET A 104 23.96 -1.90 3.67
CA MET A 104 24.38 -2.84 2.63
C MET A 104 24.71 -2.09 1.34
N ALA A 105 23.84 -1.20 0.87
CA ALA A 105 24.05 -0.42 -0.35
C ALA A 105 25.31 0.46 -0.28
N VAL A 106 25.64 1.08 0.86
CA VAL A 106 26.93 1.80 1.04
C VAL A 106 28.12 0.84 0.87
N THR A 107 28.04 -0.34 1.49
CA THR A 107 29.10 -1.35 1.47
C THR A 107 29.31 -1.96 0.08
N SER A 108 28.22 -2.42 -0.55
CA SER A 108 28.20 -2.96 -1.92
C SER A 108 28.66 -1.91 -2.95
N THR A 109 28.29 -0.64 -2.78
CA THR A 109 28.82 0.46 -3.61
C THR A 109 30.33 0.59 -3.50
N GLY A 110 30.89 0.50 -2.28
CA GLY A 110 32.34 0.52 -2.06
C GLY A 110 33.06 -0.65 -2.72
N ILE A 111 32.51 -1.86 -2.60
CA ILE A 111 33.05 -3.09 -3.20
C ILE A 111 33.01 -2.99 -4.73
N TYR A 112 31.86 -2.65 -5.32
CA TYR A 112 31.69 -2.53 -6.77
C TYR A 112 32.57 -1.43 -7.36
N LEU A 113 32.71 -0.29 -6.68
CA LEU A 113 33.62 0.78 -7.10
C LEU A 113 35.10 0.32 -7.06
N SER A 114 35.46 -0.55 -6.10
CA SER A 114 36.79 -1.16 -6.06
C SER A 114 37.02 -2.13 -7.24
N ARG A 115 36.05 -3.01 -7.56
CA ARG A 115 36.11 -3.91 -8.72
C ARG A 115 36.23 -3.12 -10.03
N LEU A 116 35.42 -2.06 -10.18
CA LEU A 116 35.42 -1.16 -11.33
C LEU A 116 36.80 -0.50 -11.56
N MET A 117 37.50 -0.12 -10.49
CA MET A 117 38.86 0.42 -10.58
C MET A 117 39.91 -0.62 -11.02
N THR A 118 39.68 -1.91 -10.75
CA THR A 118 40.48 -3.02 -11.28
C THR A 118 40.06 -3.49 -12.68
N GLY A 119 39.00 -2.92 -13.26
CA GLY A 119 38.45 -3.30 -14.58
C GLY A 119 37.50 -4.50 -14.54
N ASP A 120 37.12 -4.97 -13.36
CA ASP A 120 36.14 -6.03 -13.16
C ASP A 120 34.73 -5.42 -12.99
N LEU A 121 33.75 -6.00 -13.68
CA LEU A 121 32.33 -5.64 -13.63
C LEU A 121 31.46 -6.74 -13.02
N GLY A 122 32.06 -7.86 -12.59
CA GLY A 122 31.35 -9.09 -12.24
C GLY A 122 31.17 -10.04 -13.44
N GLN A 123 30.41 -11.10 -13.20
CA GLN A 123 30.09 -12.14 -14.17
C GLN A 123 28.59 -12.40 -14.21
N THR A 124 28.05 -12.77 -15.37
CA THR A 124 26.63 -13.08 -15.56
C THR A 124 26.44 -14.40 -16.29
N ALA A 125 25.39 -15.15 -15.94
CA ALA A 125 24.94 -16.31 -16.70
C ALA A 125 23.87 -15.97 -17.75
N GLU A 126 23.23 -14.79 -17.70
CA GLU A 126 22.06 -14.44 -18.54
C GLU A 126 22.39 -14.43 -20.04
N SER A 127 23.56 -13.89 -20.39
CA SER A 127 24.03 -13.82 -21.78
C SER A 127 24.57 -15.14 -22.32
N SER A 128 24.63 -16.18 -21.49
CA SER A 128 25.38 -17.41 -21.75
C SER A 128 24.46 -18.53 -22.26
N PHE A 129 24.62 -18.89 -23.53
CA PHE A 129 23.87 -20.00 -24.14
C PHE A 129 24.19 -21.38 -23.54
N SER A 130 25.25 -21.46 -22.72
CA SER A 130 25.67 -22.66 -21.97
C SER A 130 25.45 -22.53 -20.45
N LEU A 131 24.80 -21.45 -19.98
CA LEU A 131 24.60 -21.11 -18.56
C LEU A 131 25.89 -20.94 -17.72
N LEU A 132 27.08 -21.06 -18.32
CA LEU A 132 28.35 -20.76 -17.66
C LEU A 132 28.50 -19.25 -17.47
N PRO A 133 28.96 -18.76 -16.31
CA PRO A 133 29.15 -17.34 -16.07
C PRO A 133 30.23 -16.76 -17.00
N VAL A 134 29.90 -15.66 -17.67
CA VAL A 134 30.77 -14.89 -18.59
C VAL A 134 31.06 -13.53 -17.97
N SER A 135 32.28 -13.00 -18.17
CA SER A 135 32.62 -11.67 -17.63
C SER A 135 31.87 -10.56 -18.36
N ILE A 136 31.24 -9.68 -17.59
CA ILE A 136 30.37 -8.63 -18.12
C ILE A 136 31.14 -7.65 -19.03
N ILE A 137 32.44 -7.44 -18.78
CA ILE A 137 33.29 -6.54 -19.58
C ILE A 137 33.49 -7.01 -21.04
N GLU A 138 33.38 -8.32 -21.30
CA GLU A 138 33.57 -8.90 -22.65
C GLU A 138 32.33 -8.70 -23.54
N ILE A 139 31.14 -8.83 -22.96
CA ILE A 139 29.84 -8.73 -23.65
C ILE A 139 29.34 -7.29 -23.77
N LEU A 140 29.60 -6.44 -22.78
CA LEU A 140 29.04 -5.09 -22.66
C LEU A 140 29.28 -4.20 -23.90
N PRO A 141 30.45 -4.18 -24.56
CA PRO A 141 30.69 -3.31 -25.72
C PRO A 141 29.78 -3.63 -26.92
N GLU A 142 29.47 -4.90 -27.16
CA GLU A 142 28.59 -5.32 -28.25
C GLU A 142 27.12 -5.04 -27.91
N ILE A 143 26.69 -5.25 -26.66
CA ILE A 143 25.34 -4.88 -26.19
C ILE A 143 25.13 -3.36 -26.33
N ALA A 144 26.07 -2.55 -25.83
CA ALA A 144 26.01 -1.08 -25.91
C ALA A 144 25.97 -0.56 -27.36
N LYS A 145 26.78 -1.15 -28.26
CA LYS A 145 26.80 -0.84 -29.70
C LYS A 145 25.45 -1.07 -30.39
N ARG A 146 24.71 -2.10 -30.01
CA ARG A 146 23.37 -2.41 -30.56
C ARG A 146 22.33 -1.36 -30.16
N SER A 147 22.34 -0.92 -28.90
CA SER A 147 21.50 0.19 -28.42
C SER A 147 21.88 1.53 -29.06
N LEU A 148 23.18 1.85 -29.14
CA LEU A 148 23.68 3.09 -29.74
C LEU A 148 23.31 3.21 -31.22
N GLY A 149 23.41 2.13 -32.00
CA GLY A 149 23.00 2.14 -33.42
C GLY A 149 21.49 2.27 -33.61
N LEU A 150 20.68 1.65 -32.73
CA LEU A 150 19.23 1.81 -32.74
C LEU A 150 18.80 3.26 -32.41
N LEU A 151 19.39 3.84 -31.36
CA LEU A 151 19.21 5.27 -31.02
C LEU A 151 19.60 6.17 -32.19
N PHE A 152 20.77 5.96 -32.80
CA PHE A 152 21.23 6.76 -33.94
C PHE A 152 20.30 6.64 -35.16
N ALA A 153 19.87 5.43 -35.50
CA ALA A 153 18.93 5.19 -36.59
C ALA A 153 17.58 5.90 -36.34
N SER A 154 17.02 5.79 -35.14
CA SER A 154 15.78 6.46 -34.78
C SER A 154 15.89 7.99 -34.82
N LEU A 155 16.99 8.56 -34.33
CA LEU A 155 17.22 10.01 -34.36
C LEU A 155 17.45 10.51 -35.79
N ALA A 156 18.15 9.74 -36.63
CA ALA A 156 18.32 10.05 -38.04
C ALA A 156 16.96 10.08 -38.77
N ILE A 157 16.10 9.07 -38.58
CA ILE A 157 14.73 9.05 -39.12
C ILE A 157 13.94 10.28 -38.65
N ALA A 158 13.98 10.56 -37.34
CA ALA A 158 13.24 11.67 -36.75
C ALA A 158 13.67 13.05 -37.26
N VAL A 159 14.97 13.27 -37.49
CA VAL A 159 15.52 14.52 -38.03
C VAL A 159 15.24 14.64 -39.53
N LEU A 160 15.53 13.58 -40.30
CA LEU A 160 15.41 13.57 -41.77
C LEU A 160 13.96 13.70 -42.26
N ILE A 161 12.98 13.23 -41.48
CA ILE A 161 11.56 13.40 -41.79
C ILE A 161 10.99 14.64 -41.09
N GLY A 162 11.26 14.81 -39.79
CA GLY A 162 10.59 15.81 -38.96
C GLY A 162 10.95 17.25 -39.30
N VAL A 163 12.23 17.54 -39.60
CA VAL A 163 12.65 18.91 -39.96
C VAL A 163 12.04 19.32 -41.31
N PRO A 164 12.12 18.54 -42.41
CA PRO A 164 11.42 18.87 -43.66
C PRO A 164 9.89 18.98 -43.50
N LEU A 165 9.25 18.11 -42.73
CA LEU A 165 7.80 18.13 -42.51
C LEU A 165 7.36 19.42 -41.78
N GLY A 166 8.08 19.81 -40.72
CA GLY A 166 7.83 21.05 -39.99
C GLY A 166 8.04 22.30 -40.85
N ILE A 167 9.08 22.33 -41.70
CA ILE A 167 9.33 23.41 -42.66
C ILE A 167 8.18 23.49 -43.70
N TRP A 168 7.76 22.36 -44.25
CA TRP A 168 6.70 22.28 -45.25
C TRP A 168 5.36 22.81 -44.71
N ALA A 169 5.01 22.42 -43.47
CA ALA A 169 3.84 22.94 -42.77
C ALA A 169 3.96 24.45 -42.48
N ALA A 170 5.13 24.95 -42.06
CA ALA A 170 5.33 26.37 -41.72
C ALA A 170 5.26 27.28 -42.96
N VAL A 171 5.81 26.84 -44.09
CA VAL A 171 5.67 27.52 -45.39
C VAL A 171 4.21 27.55 -45.85
N ARG A 172 3.39 26.59 -45.42
CA ARG A 172 1.96 26.45 -45.75
C ARG A 172 1.03 26.74 -44.57
N ARG A 173 1.44 27.57 -43.60
CA ARG A 173 0.74 27.78 -42.31
C ARG A 173 -0.75 28.20 -42.37
N ASN A 174 -1.21 28.71 -43.51
CA ASN A 174 -2.62 29.10 -43.74
C ASN A 174 -3.46 27.97 -44.41
N THR A 175 -3.01 26.72 -44.41
CA THR A 175 -3.68 25.57 -45.07
C THR A 175 -4.04 24.48 -44.08
N PRO A 176 -5.04 23.61 -44.35
CA PRO A 176 -5.39 22.50 -43.46
C PRO A 176 -4.22 21.56 -43.17
N TRP A 177 -3.24 21.44 -44.07
CA TRP A 177 -2.01 20.67 -43.86
C TRP A 177 -1.22 21.13 -42.63
N ALA A 178 -1.24 22.42 -42.29
CA ALA A 178 -0.59 22.92 -41.08
C ALA A 178 -1.35 22.46 -39.82
N LEU A 179 -2.68 22.48 -39.84
CA LEU A 179 -3.52 21.95 -38.75
C LEU A 179 -3.33 20.43 -38.58
N MET A 180 -3.33 19.67 -39.69
CA MET A 180 -3.04 18.23 -39.67
C MET A 180 -1.65 17.93 -39.12
N THR A 181 -0.65 18.74 -39.45
CA THR A 181 0.72 18.60 -38.89
C THR A 181 0.74 18.85 -37.38
N ILE A 182 0.02 19.87 -36.89
CA ILE A 182 -0.09 20.13 -35.45
C ILE A 182 -0.81 18.97 -34.74
N VAL A 183 -2.00 18.58 -35.20
CA VAL A 183 -2.80 17.51 -34.59
C VAL A 183 -2.05 16.17 -34.63
N GLY A 184 -1.47 15.81 -35.78
CA GLY A 184 -0.63 14.63 -35.93
C GLY A 184 0.61 14.64 -35.04
N SER A 185 1.23 15.81 -34.80
CA SER A 185 2.34 15.92 -33.85
C SER A 185 1.89 15.75 -32.39
N ILE A 186 0.70 16.21 -32.01
CA ILE A 186 0.18 15.98 -30.65
C ILE A 186 -0.18 14.50 -30.48
N ALA A 187 -0.78 13.86 -31.49
CA ALA A 187 -1.02 12.42 -31.50
C ALA A 187 0.29 11.61 -31.39
N GLY A 188 1.31 11.92 -32.20
CA GLY A 188 2.62 11.24 -32.14
C GLY A 188 3.43 11.48 -30.86
N ILE A 189 3.18 12.57 -30.13
CA ILE A 189 3.72 12.81 -28.78
C ILE A 189 2.91 12.04 -27.72
N SER A 190 1.61 11.85 -27.94
CA SER A 190 0.68 11.18 -27.02
C SER A 190 0.66 9.65 -27.14
N MET A 191 1.26 9.10 -28.21
CA MET A 191 1.25 7.68 -28.49
C MET A 191 2.33 6.94 -27.67
N PRO A 192 1.95 5.97 -26.81
CA PRO A 192 2.93 5.19 -26.06
C PRO A 192 3.81 4.32 -26.97
N SER A 193 5.06 4.11 -26.56
CA SER A 193 6.08 3.36 -27.32
C SER A 193 5.64 1.91 -27.59
N TYR A 194 5.16 1.19 -26.57
CA TYR A 194 4.62 -0.16 -26.68
C TYR A 194 3.37 -0.23 -27.57
N PHE A 195 2.51 0.80 -27.59
CA PHE A 195 1.32 0.82 -28.45
C PHE A 195 1.68 1.00 -29.93
N ALA A 196 2.65 1.86 -30.23
CA ALA A 196 3.18 2.01 -31.58
C ALA A 196 3.86 0.72 -32.07
N ALA A 197 4.60 0.03 -31.19
CA ALA A 197 5.17 -1.28 -31.47
C ALA A 197 4.09 -2.35 -31.74
N LEU A 198 3.02 -2.35 -30.92
CA LEU A 198 1.88 -3.25 -31.08
C LEU A 198 1.18 -3.08 -32.43
N LEU A 199 0.79 -1.85 -32.80
CA LEU A 199 0.10 -1.61 -34.06
C LEU A 199 0.96 -1.97 -35.27
N LEU A 200 2.28 -1.70 -35.23
CA LEU A 200 3.20 -2.11 -36.30
C LEU A 200 3.41 -3.62 -36.37
N GLN A 201 3.49 -4.31 -35.24
CA GLN A 201 3.61 -5.78 -35.22
C GLN A 201 2.33 -6.45 -35.74
N ILE A 202 1.15 -5.99 -35.34
CA ILE A 202 -0.14 -6.48 -35.88
C ILE A 202 -0.25 -6.18 -37.38
N ALA A 203 0.14 -4.98 -37.82
CA ALA A 203 0.15 -4.64 -39.25
C ALA A 203 1.09 -5.55 -40.05
N ALA A 204 2.29 -5.85 -39.54
CA ALA A 204 3.24 -6.76 -40.19
C ALA A 204 2.72 -8.21 -40.27
N ILE A 205 2.03 -8.69 -39.23
CA ILE A 205 1.39 -10.01 -39.22
C ILE A 205 0.25 -10.06 -40.25
N LYS A 206 -0.67 -9.08 -40.24
CA LYS A 206 -1.78 -9.01 -41.22
C LYS A 206 -1.29 -8.85 -42.66
N LEU A 207 -0.22 -8.09 -42.88
CA LEU A 207 0.43 -7.94 -44.19
C LEU A 207 1.04 -9.27 -44.67
N THR A 208 1.67 -10.02 -43.76
CA THR A 208 2.25 -11.34 -44.03
C THR A 208 1.17 -12.38 -44.35
N GLN A 209 0.06 -12.38 -43.61
CA GLN A 209 -1.12 -13.21 -43.88
C GLN A 209 -1.73 -12.88 -45.26
N TYR A 210 -1.93 -11.60 -45.57
CA TYR A 210 -2.52 -11.15 -46.84
C TYR A 210 -1.67 -11.50 -48.07
N PHE A 211 -0.34 -11.40 -47.98
CA PHE A 211 0.56 -11.71 -49.10
C PHE A 211 1.06 -13.18 -49.12
N GLY A 212 0.70 -14.01 -48.14
CA GLY A 212 1.17 -15.40 -48.03
C GLY A 212 2.68 -15.56 -47.82
N ARG A 213 3.40 -14.47 -47.52
CA ARG A 213 4.87 -14.45 -47.35
C ARG A 213 5.28 -13.30 -46.43
N THR A 214 6.36 -13.51 -45.66
CA THR A 214 6.88 -12.51 -44.72
C THR A 214 7.44 -11.30 -45.46
N VAL A 215 6.68 -10.21 -45.52
CA VAL A 215 7.10 -8.97 -46.18
C VAL A 215 8.04 -8.14 -45.31
N LEU A 216 7.79 -8.11 -44.00
CA LEU A 216 8.58 -7.41 -42.99
C LEU A 216 8.67 -8.27 -41.72
N PRO A 217 9.82 -8.31 -41.03
CA PRO A 217 10.00 -9.12 -39.81
C PRO A 217 9.23 -8.51 -38.64
N ALA A 218 8.44 -9.32 -37.93
CA ALA A 218 7.64 -8.88 -36.77
C ALA A 218 8.46 -8.56 -35.50
N GLY A 219 9.77 -8.87 -35.49
CA GLY A 219 10.70 -8.63 -34.40
C GLY A 219 12.03 -9.39 -34.57
N GLY A 220 12.82 -9.43 -33.50
CA GLY A 220 14.16 -10.01 -33.44
C GLY A 220 15.29 -9.01 -33.73
N PHE A 221 16.53 -9.49 -33.61
CA PHE A 221 17.74 -8.70 -33.82
C PHE A 221 18.33 -8.87 -35.24
N GLY A 222 18.89 -7.80 -35.80
CA GLY A 222 19.65 -7.79 -37.06
C GLY A 222 19.85 -6.40 -37.63
N TRP A 223 20.98 -6.16 -38.31
CA TRP A 223 21.28 -4.92 -39.05
C TRP A 223 20.65 -4.90 -40.46
N ASP A 224 19.48 -5.52 -40.59
CA ASP A 224 18.70 -5.72 -41.80
C ASP A 224 17.32 -5.03 -41.66
N LEU A 225 16.28 -5.58 -42.29
CA LEU A 225 14.90 -5.09 -42.13
C LEU A 225 14.38 -5.21 -40.68
N ARG A 226 15.02 -5.96 -39.77
CA ARG A 226 14.62 -6.09 -38.37
C ARG A 226 14.85 -4.81 -37.56
N LEU A 227 15.81 -3.97 -37.97
CA LEU A 227 16.04 -2.65 -37.39
C LEU A 227 14.87 -1.68 -37.65
N LEU A 228 14.07 -1.91 -38.70
CA LEU A 228 13.10 -0.93 -39.21
C LEU A 228 11.99 -0.57 -38.21
N PHE A 229 11.29 -1.56 -37.65
CA PHE A 229 10.20 -1.27 -36.71
C PHE A 229 10.69 -0.71 -35.36
N PRO A 230 11.73 -1.26 -34.69
CA PRO A 230 12.33 -0.64 -33.51
C PRO A 230 12.73 0.82 -33.76
N ALA A 231 13.40 1.11 -34.89
CA ALA A 231 13.85 2.47 -35.20
C ALA A 231 12.68 3.42 -35.50
N ILE A 232 11.61 2.98 -36.17
CA ILE A 232 10.41 3.79 -36.42
C ILE A 232 9.66 4.09 -35.11
N VAL A 233 9.46 3.11 -34.23
CA VAL A 233 8.79 3.31 -32.94
C VAL A 233 9.57 4.29 -32.08
N LEU A 234 10.87 4.07 -31.93
CA LEU A 234 11.75 4.92 -31.12
C LEU A 234 11.90 6.34 -31.72
N ALA A 235 11.71 6.48 -33.03
CA ALA A 235 11.69 7.77 -33.73
C ALA A 235 10.37 8.54 -33.60
N LEU A 236 9.23 7.89 -33.29
CA LEU A 236 7.91 8.48 -33.46
C LEU A 236 7.69 9.76 -32.64
N ARG A 237 7.95 9.70 -31.33
CA ARG A 237 7.84 10.86 -30.42
C ARG A 237 8.89 11.95 -30.74
N PRO A 238 10.18 11.63 -30.94
CA PRO A 238 11.18 12.56 -31.49
C PRO A 238 10.75 13.26 -32.78
N LEU A 239 10.24 12.51 -33.76
CA LEU A 239 9.81 13.01 -35.08
C LEU A 239 8.66 14.00 -34.92
N ALA A 240 7.65 13.63 -34.13
CA ALA A 240 6.51 14.49 -33.82
C ALA A 240 6.96 15.79 -33.11
N GLN A 241 7.83 15.69 -32.11
CA GLN A 241 8.35 16.84 -31.37
C GLN A 241 9.24 17.76 -32.23
N ILE A 242 10.17 17.20 -33.01
CA ILE A 242 11.03 17.94 -33.95
C ILE A 242 10.18 18.62 -35.03
N THR A 243 9.18 17.93 -35.58
CA THR A 243 8.21 18.50 -36.54
C THR A 243 7.48 19.69 -35.93
N ARG A 244 6.95 19.54 -34.71
CA ARG A 244 6.16 20.56 -34.02
C ARG A 244 6.98 21.80 -33.70
N VAL A 245 8.18 21.65 -33.11
CA VAL A 245 9.01 22.82 -32.79
C VAL A 245 9.52 23.48 -34.06
N THR A 246 9.98 22.71 -35.06
CA THR A 246 10.38 23.25 -36.37
C THR A 246 9.24 24.06 -37.00
N PHE A 247 8.01 23.55 -36.97
CA PHE A 247 6.84 24.27 -37.46
C PHE A 247 6.62 25.60 -36.73
N ILE A 248 6.65 25.59 -35.38
CA ILE A 248 6.43 26.78 -34.55
C ILE A 248 7.53 27.82 -34.83
N THR A 249 8.80 27.44 -34.69
CA THR A 249 9.93 28.38 -34.75
C THR A 249 10.16 28.92 -36.15
N VAL A 250 9.93 28.12 -37.20
CA VAL A 250 9.97 28.61 -38.58
C VAL A 250 8.80 29.55 -38.87
N SER A 251 7.60 29.27 -38.34
CA SER A 251 6.42 30.14 -38.50
C SER A 251 6.55 31.48 -37.77
N GLU A 252 7.15 31.46 -36.58
CA GLU A 252 7.51 32.64 -35.78
C GLU A 252 8.59 33.47 -36.50
N VAL A 253 9.70 32.86 -36.91
CA VAL A 253 10.77 33.56 -37.62
C VAL A 253 10.27 34.17 -38.94
N PHE A 254 9.34 33.51 -39.64
CA PHE A 254 8.67 34.08 -40.82
C PHE A 254 7.87 35.36 -40.55
N SER A 255 7.54 35.68 -39.30
CA SER A 255 6.84 36.93 -38.91
C SER A 255 7.76 38.10 -38.59
N HIS A 256 9.05 37.87 -38.31
CA HIS A 256 9.98 38.94 -37.96
C HIS A 256 10.24 39.91 -39.12
N GLU A 257 10.43 41.18 -38.78
CA GLU A 257 10.58 42.28 -39.73
C GLU A 257 11.76 42.10 -40.70
N TYR A 258 12.89 41.55 -40.23
CA TYR A 258 14.05 41.31 -41.10
C TYR A 258 13.75 40.33 -42.25
N VAL A 259 12.80 39.40 -42.08
CA VAL A 259 12.34 38.51 -43.15
C VAL A 259 11.41 39.24 -44.13
N ARG A 260 10.62 40.20 -43.66
CA ARG A 260 9.84 41.12 -44.50
C ARG A 260 10.77 42.02 -45.34
N THR A 261 11.83 42.56 -44.73
CA THR A 261 12.87 43.35 -45.42
C THR A 261 13.69 42.52 -46.41
N ALA A 262 13.97 41.25 -46.11
CA ALA A 262 14.63 40.35 -47.05
C ALA A 262 13.75 40.10 -48.30
N LYS A 263 12.44 39.93 -48.11
CA LYS A 263 11.46 39.78 -49.21
C LYS A 263 11.31 41.07 -50.03
N SER A 264 11.22 42.24 -49.40
CA SER A 264 11.11 43.52 -50.15
C SER A 264 12.38 43.89 -50.93
N LYS A 265 13.54 43.36 -50.54
CA LYS A 265 14.80 43.40 -51.32
C LYS A 265 14.84 42.42 -52.51
N GLY A 266 13.74 41.75 -52.85
CA GLY A 266 13.65 40.84 -54.00
C GLY A 266 14.42 39.52 -53.85
N LEU A 267 14.83 39.14 -52.64
CA LEU A 267 15.55 37.88 -52.43
C LEU A 267 14.62 36.68 -52.66
N GLY A 268 15.00 35.81 -53.60
CA GLY A 268 14.22 34.63 -53.96
C GLY A 268 13.94 33.70 -52.76
N ALA A 269 12.73 33.12 -52.72
CA ALA A 269 12.19 32.44 -51.53
C ALA A 269 13.09 31.35 -50.93
N ARG A 270 13.79 30.56 -51.77
CA ARG A 270 14.77 29.56 -51.29
C ARG A 270 15.94 30.18 -50.51
N ARG A 271 16.45 31.34 -50.96
CA ARG A 271 17.55 32.07 -50.28
C ARG A 271 17.06 32.69 -48.97
N VAL A 272 15.83 33.23 -48.94
CA VAL A 272 15.18 33.71 -47.70
C VAL A 272 15.03 32.58 -46.69
N LEU A 273 14.49 31.42 -47.11
CA LEU A 273 14.31 30.26 -46.24
C LEU A 273 15.65 29.75 -45.67
N LEU A 274 16.64 29.48 -46.53
CA LEU A 274 17.91 28.88 -46.11
C LEU A 274 18.78 29.82 -45.26
N TRP A 275 18.93 31.09 -45.66
CA TRP A 275 19.90 32.01 -45.03
C TRP A 275 19.32 32.92 -43.95
N HIS A 276 18.04 33.31 -44.05
CA HIS A 276 17.42 34.24 -43.11
C HIS A 276 16.44 33.58 -42.14
N VAL A 277 15.81 32.46 -42.49
CA VAL A 277 14.85 31.77 -41.62
C VAL A 277 15.51 30.59 -40.90
N LEU A 278 15.98 29.58 -41.64
CA LEU A 278 16.52 28.35 -41.06
C LEU A 278 17.77 28.58 -40.21
N ARG A 279 18.65 29.50 -40.59
CA ARG A 279 19.84 29.84 -39.79
C ARG A 279 19.51 30.40 -38.41
N ASN A 280 18.35 31.04 -38.23
CA ASN A 280 17.87 31.54 -36.95
C ASN A 280 17.01 30.51 -36.19
N ALA A 281 16.25 29.69 -36.91
CA ALA A 281 15.49 28.58 -36.30
C ALA A 281 16.37 27.38 -35.88
N LEU A 282 17.60 27.27 -36.41
CA LEU A 282 18.49 26.12 -36.19
C LEU A 282 18.81 25.86 -34.72
N LEU A 283 18.97 26.91 -33.89
CA LEU A 283 19.24 26.74 -32.46
C LEU A 283 18.05 26.06 -31.75
N PRO A 284 16.81 26.61 -31.75
CA PRO A 284 15.63 25.91 -31.22
C PRO A 284 15.40 24.49 -31.78
N ILE A 285 15.63 24.28 -33.09
CA ILE A 285 15.49 22.96 -33.71
C ILE A 285 16.53 21.99 -33.12
N LEU A 286 17.79 22.41 -33.00
CA LEU A 286 18.85 21.55 -32.44
C LEU A 286 18.65 21.29 -30.95
N THR A 287 18.26 22.30 -30.16
CA THR A 287 17.78 22.11 -28.77
C THR A 287 16.68 21.05 -28.68
N THR A 288 15.79 20.99 -29.67
CA THR A 288 14.71 19.99 -29.72
C THR A 288 15.24 18.60 -30.08
N ILE A 289 16.16 18.48 -31.03
CA ILE A 289 16.83 17.19 -31.34
C ILE A 289 17.54 16.65 -30.09
N SER A 290 18.24 17.52 -29.37
CA SER A 290 18.92 17.25 -28.11
C SER A 290 17.97 16.77 -27.00
N LEU A 291 16.81 17.42 -26.84
CA LEU A 291 15.79 17.01 -25.88
C LEU A 291 15.08 15.71 -26.29
N SER A 292 14.78 15.54 -27.57
CA SER A 292 14.17 14.32 -28.11
C SER A 292 15.02 13.07 -27.88
N LEU A 293 16.35 13.19 -27.96
CA LEU A 293 17.27 12.09 -27.68
C LEU A 293 17.19 11.60 -26.22
N ARG A 294 16.91 12.50 -25.26
CA ARG A 294 16.63 12.09 -23.85
C ARG A 294 15.34 11.28 -23.74
N PHE A 295 14.29 11.66 -24.47
CA PHE A 295 13.05 10.89 -24.50
C PHE A 295 13.21 9.53 -25.18
N SER A 296 14.01 9.43 -26.26
CA SER A 296 14.38 8.12 -26.84
C SER A 296 15.17 7.25 -25.86
N LEU A 297 16.09 7.81 -25.07
CA LEU A 297 16.81 7.04 -24.04
C LEU A 297 15.87 6.52 -22.94
N SER A 298 14.82 7.25 -22.61
CA SER A 298 13.82 6.83 -21.63
C SER A 298 12.97 5.65 -22.10
N SER A 299 12.55 5.64 -23.37
CA SER A 299 11.68 4.58 -23.92
C SER A 299 12.44 3.45 -24.63
N LEU A 300 13.76 3.57 -24.77
CA LEU A 300 14.62 2.54 -25.38
C LEU A 300 14.40 1.14 -24.77
N PRO A 301 14.36 0.93 -23.43
CA PRO A 301 14.19 -0.40 -22.86
C PRO A 301 12.86 -1.06 -23.27
N VAL A 302 11.76 -0.28 -23.31
CA VAL A 302 10.45 -0.77 -23.74
C VAL A 302 10.49 -1.22 -25.20
N VAL A 303 11.10 -0.43 -26.09
CA VAL A 303 11.21 -0.77 -27.53
C VAL A 303 12.11 -1.99 -27.75
N GLU A 304 13.26 -2.06 -27.06
CA GLU A 304 14.17 -3.21 -27.15
C GLU A 304 13.52 -4.50 -26.64
N PHE A 305 12.83 -4.43 -25.49
CA PHE A 305 12.16 -5.57 -24.87
C PHE A 305 10.93 -6.05 -25.66
N PHE A 306 10.14 -5.14 -26.24
CA PHE A 306 8.99 -5.47 -27.09
C PHE A 306 9.40 -6.24 -28.35
N PHE A 307 10.40 -5.74 -29.09
CA PHE A 307 10.82 -6.37 -30.34
C PHE A 307 11.81 -7.52 -30.15
N GLY A 308 12.44 -7.67 -28.98
CA GLY A 308 13.52 -8.64 -28.76
C GLY A 308 14.85 -8.20 -29.41
N TRP A 309 15.13 -6.89 -29.36
CA TRP A 309 16.41 -6.33 -29.75
C TRP A 309 17.39 -6.46 -28.59
N GLN A 310 18.45 -7.25 -28.76
CA GLN A 310 19.42 -7.58 -27.70
C GLN A 310 20.36 -6.40 -27.38
N GLY A 311 19.81 -5.34 -26.80
CA GLY A 311 20.51 -4.15 -26.31
C GLY A 311 20.44 -3.99 -24.79
N LEU A 312 21.00 -2.88 -24.29
CA LEU A 312 21.16 -2.59 -22.86
C LEU A 312 19.84 -2.67 -22.09
N GLY A 313 18.74 -2.18 -22.66
CA GLY A 313 17.44 -2.16 -22.02
C GLY A 313 16.73 -3.52 -22.04
N TYR A 314 16.93 -4.32 -23.08
CA TYR A 314 16.48 -5.72 -23.10
C TYR A 314 17.18 -6.54 -22.01
N HIS A 315 18.50 -6.46 -21.93
CA HIS A 315 19.28 -7.21 -20.96
C HIS A 315 19.01 -6.73 -19.52
N LEU A 316 18.86 -5.43 -19.28
CA LEU A 316 18.51 -4.88 -17.97
C LEU A 316 17.16 -5.39 -17.43
N LEU A 317 16.10 -5.37 -18.24
CA LEU A 317 14.80 -5.85 -17.78
C LEU A 317 14.81 -7.36 -17.51
N ARG A 318 15.65 -8.11 -18.23
CA ARG A 318 15.84 -9.56 -18.00
C ARG A 318 16.73 -9.85 -16.79
N SER A 319 17.78 -9.07 -16.53
CA SER A 319 18.68 -9.23 -15.38
C SER A 319 17.97 -8.95 -14.05
N ILE A 320 17.07 -7.97 -14.03
CA ILE A 320 16.20 -7.69 -12.87
C ILE A 320 15.26 -8.88 -12.64
N SER A 321 14.62 -9.41 -13.69
CA SER A 321 13.76 -10.59 -13.59
C SER A 321 14.52 -11.85 -13.15
N SER A 322 15.80 -12.00 -13.51
CA SER A 322 16.66 -13.11 -13.08
C SER A 322 17.45 -12.85 -11.79
N HIS A 323 17.19 -11.73 -11.10
CA HIS A 323 17.86 -11.32 -9.86
C HIS A 323 19.41 -11.25 -9.95
N ASP A 324 19.94 -10.90 -11.12
CA ASP A 324 21.37 -10.71 -11.38
C ASP A 324 21.78 -9.25 -11.13
N ASP A 325 22.30 -8.97 -9.93
CA ASP A 325 22.61 -7.61 -9.47
C ASP A 325 23.78 -6.97 -10.23
N ASP A 326 24.90 -7.68 -10.38
CA ASP A 326 26.10 -7.14 -11.01
C ASP A 326 25.82 -6.81 -12.49
N PHE A 327 25.03 -7.63 -13.20
CA PHE A 327 24.61 -7.34 -14.57
C PHE A 327 23.56 -6.22 -14.64
N THR A 328 22.58 -6.20 -13.73
CA THR A 328 21.60 -5.10 -13.60
C THR A 328 22.29 -3.76 -13.41
N ILE A 329 23.25 -3.68 -12.48
CA ILE A 329 24.00 -2.47 -12.16
C ILE A 329 24.93 -2.09 -13.32
N ALA A 330 25.57 -3.05 -14.01
CA ALA A 330 26.36 -2.77 -15.20
C ALA A 330 25.52 -2.18 -16.35
N MET A 331 24.30 -2.69 -16.59
CA MET A 331 23.41 -2.12 -17.62
C MET A 331 22.91 -0.72 -17.24
N LEU A 332 22.50 -0.51 -15.98
CA LEU A 332 22.09 0.81 -15.46
C LEU A 332 23.23 1.83 -15.54
N LEU A 333 24.46 1.45 -15.16
CA LEU A 333 25.65 2.26 -15.31
C LEU A 333 25.94 2.61 -16.76
N CYS A 334 25.86 1.64 -17.67
CA CYS A 334 26.13 1.88 -19.08
C CYS A 334 25.11 2.86 -19.69
N LEU A 335 23.82 2.69 -19.39
CA LEU A 335 22.76 3.55 -19.92
C LEU A 335 22.75 4.95 -19.27
N GLY A 336 23.08 5.05 -17.98
CA GLY A 336 23.34 6.33 -17.31
C GLY A 336 24.59 7.05 -17.82
N LEU A 337 25.68 6.32 -18.08
CA LEU A 337 26.89 6.85 -18.73
C LEU A 337 26.58 7.38 -20.13
N LEU A 338 25.77 6.64 -20.91
CA LEU A 338 25.28 7.08 -22.22
C LEU A 338 24.52 8.41 -22.09
N PHE A 339 23.64 8.54 -21.08
CA PHE A 339 22.92 9.78 -20.81
C PHE A 339 23.83 10.95 -20.40
N ILE A 340 24.85 10.70 -19.58
CA ILE A 340 25.89 11.68 -19.21
C ILE A 340 26.67 12.15 -20.45
N VAL A 341 27.12 11.21 -21.30
CA VAL A 341 27.83 11.49 -22.56
C VAL A 341 26.95 12.30 -23.51
N VAL A 342 25.68 11.93 -23.66
CA VAL A 342 24.72 12.70 -24.46
C VAL A 342 24.60 14.12 -23.93
N ASN A 343 24.35 14.33 -22.63
CA ASN A 343 24.26 15.66 -22.03
C ASN A 343 25.51 16.51 -22.26
N PHE A 344 26.69 15.93 -22.11
CA PHE A 344 27.96 16.62 -22.37
C PHE A 344 28.10 17.05 -23.83
N LEU A 345 27.67 16.22 -24.79
CA LEU A 345 27.59 16.59 -26.20
C LEU A 345 26.55 17.70 -26.46
N LEU A 346 25.47 17.79 -25.66
CA LEU A 346 24.51 18.90 -25.75
C LEU A 346 25.14 20.22 -25.31
N ASP A 347 25.82 20.24 -24.15
CA ASP A 347 26.49 21.45 -23.63
C ASP A 347 27.54 21.98 -24.61
N ILE A 348 28.34 21.07 -25.18
CA ILE A 348 29.32 21.38 -26.23
C ILE A 348 28.63 21.95 -27.47
N SER A 349 27.50 21.39 -27.90
CA SER A 349 26.74 21.88 -29.04
C SER A 349 26.26 23.31 -28.81
N TYR A 350 25.68 23.62 -27.64
CA TYR A 350 25.25 24.99 -27.31
C TYR A 350 26.43 25.99 -27.32
N PHE A 351 27.59 25.61 -26.78
CA PHE A 351 28.79 26.45 -26.79
C PHE A 351 29.28 26.78 -28.22
N PHE A 352 29.18 25.82 -29.14
CA PHE A 352 29.53 26.05 -30.55
C PHE A 352 28.47 26.89 -31.29
N ILE A 353 27.19 26.73 -30.98
CA ILE A 353 26.08 27.35 -31.75
C ILE A 353 25.86 28.83 -31.40
N ASP A 354 25.88 29.23 -30.11
CA ASP A 354 25.68 30.63 -29.72
C ASP A 354 26.99 31.31 -29.23
N PRO A 355 27.55 32.25 -30.01
CA PRO A 355 28.70 33.06 -29.57
C PRO A 355 28.44 33.90 -28.32
N ARG A 356 27.19 34.25 -27.99
CA ARG A 356 26.83 35.11 -26.84
C ARG A 356 27.02 34.39 -25.50
N LEU A 357 26.87 33.08 -25.47
CA LEU A 357 27.17 32.28 -24.27
C LEU A 357 28.68 32.29 -23.93
N ARG A 358 29.55 32.48 -24.93
CA ARG A 358 31.01 32.53 -24.75
C ARG A 358 31.46 33.75 -23.95
N THR A 359 30.78 34.90 -24.09
CA THR A 359 31.07 36.12 -23.31
C THR A 359 30.43 36.14 -21.93
N LEU A 360 29.31 35.43 -21.73
CA LEU A 360 28.75 35.21 -20.38
C LEU A 360 29.63 34.26 -19.55
N HIS A 361 30.15 33.19 -20.15
CA HIS A 361 30.98 32.22 -19.43
C HIS A 361 32.33 32.80 -18.98
N SER A 362 32.91 33.74 -19.74
CA SER A 362 34.15 34.44 -19.35
C SER A 362 33.96 35.44 -18.21
N GLN A 363 32.73 35.92 -17.95
CA GLN A 363 32.40 36.68 -16.75
C GLN A 363 32.34 35.77 -15.50
N MET A 364 31.65 34.62 -15.58
CA MET A 364 31.58 33.65 -14.46
C MET A 364 32.95 33.05 -14.08
N ILE A 365 33.84 32.82 -15.06
CA ILE A 365 35.23 32.38 -14.79
C ILE A 365 36.03 33.42 -13.98
N ARG A 366 35.57 34.68 -13.92
CA ARG A 366 36.23 35.77 -13.18
C ARG A 366 35.74 35.94 -11.74
N SER A 367 34.60 35.33 -11.35
CA SER A 367 34.03 35.45 -9.99
C SER A 367 34.38 34.28 -9.06
N ASP A 368 34.30 33.02 -9.52
CA ASP A 368 34.52 31.84 -8.66
C ASP A 368 35.91 31.19 -8.87
N ARG A 369 36.94 31.73 -8.22
CA ARG A 369 38.24 31.04 -8.01
C ARG A 369 38.19 30.11 -6.80
N VAL A 370 37.33 29.09 -6.81
CA VAL A 370 37.21 28.12 -5.71
C VAL A 370 37.97 26.84 -6.05
N SER A 371 38.90 26.43 -5.17
CA SER A 371 39.65 25.17 -5.29
C SER A 371 38.76 23.95 -5.08
N PHE A 372 39.10 22.79 -5.66
CA PHE A 372 38.37 21.51 -5.50
C PHE A 372 38.12 21.13 -4.03
N PHE A 373 39.13 21.26 -3.16
CA PHE A 373 38.96 20.99 -1.73
C PHE A 373 38.04 22.00 -1.06
N ALA A 374 38.15 23.29 -1.39
CA ALA A 374 37.23 24.31 -0.91
C ALA A 374 35.80 24.11 -1.45
N TRP A 375 35.63 23.50 -2.63
CA TRP A 375 34.33 23.10 -3.17
C TRP A 375 33.71 21.94 -2.36
N ILE A 376 34.45 20.84 -2.12
CA ILE A 376 33.99 19.74 -1.25
C ILE A 376 33.64 20.27 0.15
N GLN A 377 34.55 21.05 0.74
CA GLN A 377 34.35 21.65 2.05
C GLN A 377 33.16 22.60 2.07
N SER A 378 32.88 23.34 0.98
CA SER A 378 31.68 24.17 0.85
C SER A 378 30.38 23.37 0.75
N VAL A 379 30.41 22.15 0.22
CA VAL A 379 29.23 21.26 0.14
C VAL A 379 28.96 20.66 1.51
N LEU A 380 29.97 20.09 2.17
CA LEU A 380 29.87 19.62 3.55
C LEU A 380 29.47 20.75 4.51
N SER A 381 30.03 21.95 4.36
CA SER A 381 29.63 23.12 5.14
C SER A 381 28.25 23.65 4.78
N SER A 382 27.72 23.40 3.57
CA SER A 382 26.34 23.76 3.22
C SER A 382 25.34 22.82 3.88
N VAL A 383 25.64 21.52 3.92
CA VAL A 383 24.80 20.52 4.63
C VAL A 383 24.82 20.79 6.14
N THR A 384 26.00 20.97 6.75
CA THR A 384 26.06 21.26 8.19
C THR A 384 25.49 22.65 8.54
N CYS A 385 25.68 23.69 7.72
CA CYS A 385 25.05 25.00 7.93
C CYS A 385 23.52 24.97 7.73
N MET A 386 22.99 24.06 6.92
CA MET A 386 21.55 23.84 6.81
C MET A 386 20.96 23.20 8.10
N VAL A 387 21.75 22.39 8.80
CA VAL A 387 21.40 21.81 10.11
C VAL A 387 21.62 22.81 11.26
N THR A 388 22.73 23.56 11.26
CA THR A 388 23.14 24.41 12.41
C THR A 388 22.70 25.88 12.35
N ASP A 389 22.43 26.44 11.17
CA ASP A 389 22.00 27.84 11.00
C ASP A 389 20.64 27.93 10.29
N ASN A 390 19.65 27.27 10.88
CA ASN A 390 18.24 27.23 10.46
C ASN A 390 17.70 28.65 10.10
N PRO A 391 16.76 28.81 9.14
CA PRO A 391 16.13 30.11 8.87
C PRO A 391 15.58 30.84 10.12
N ILE A 392 15.24 30.11 11.20
CA ILE A 392 14.82 30.67 12.50
C ILE A 392 15.98 31.38 13.24
N THR A 393 17.20 30.83 13.27
CA THR A 393 18.37 31.48 13.92
C THR A 393 18.77 32.75 13.18
N ARG A 394 18.69 32.73 11.85
CA ARG A 394 18.95 33.91 10.99
C ARG A 394 17.84 34.95 11.04
N TRP A 395 16.60 34.56 11.34
CA TRP A 395 15.51 35.50 11.62
C TRP A 395 15.77 36.28 12.92
N ALA A 396 16.20 35.60 13.99
CA ALA A 396 16.55 36.25 15.26
C ALA A 396 17.70 37.27 15.14
N ARG A 397 18.71 37.00 14.28
CA ARG A 397 19.87 37.87 14.10
C ARG A 397 19.66 39.09 13.18
N ARG A 398 18.59 39.15 12.38
CA ARG A 398 18.38 40.21 11.36
C ARG A 398 17.59 41.44 11.84
N ARG A 399 17.70 41.81 13.12
CA ARG A 399 16.96 42.96 13.69
C ARG A 399 17.66 44.33 13.55
N ASN A 400 18.97 44.36 13.28
CA ASN A 400 19.83 45.55 13.53
C ASN A 400 20.60 46.10 12.31
N ASN A 401 20.13 45.97 11.06
CA ASN A 401 20.78 46.62 9.92
C ASN A 401 19.75 47.19 8.92
N PRO A 402 19.41 48.49 8.99
CA PRO A 402 18.72 49.18 7.91
C PRO A 402 19.70 49.46 6.76
N VAL A 403 19.23 49.33 5.53
CA VAL A 403 19.96 49.83 4.35
C VAL A 403 19.30 51.13 3.93
N ASN A 404 19.96 52.26 4.16
CA ASN A 404 19.51 53.54 3.65
C ASN A 404 19.62 53.57 2.12
N PHE A 405 18.56 54.01 1.45
CA PHE A 405 18.62 54.54 0.09
C PHE A 405 17.99 55.93 0.09
N TYR A 406 18.62 56.85 -0.63
CA TYR A 406 18.09 58.20 -0.84
C TYR A 406 17.01 58.14 -1.92
N LEU A 407 15.94 58.92 -1.73
CA LEU A 407 14.97 59.22 -2.79
C LEU A 407 15.51 60.35 -3.68
N ASP A 408 15.12 60.32 -4.95
CA ASP A 408 15.39 61.37 -5.93
C ASP A 408 14.05 62.06 -6.23
N ASP A 409 13.85 63.26 -5.68
CA ASP A 409 12.56 63.99 -5.66
C ASP A 409 12.20 64.64 -7.01
N SER A 410 12.56 64.01 -8.13
CA SER A 410 12.48 64.59 -9.49
C SER A 410 11.43 63.97 -10.43
N VAL A 411 10.43 63.26 -9.88
CA VAL A 411 9.27 62.76 -10.65
C VAL A 411 8.03 63.64 -10.38
N PRO A 412 7.51 64.39 -11.37
CA PRO A 412 6.31 65.20 -11.19
C PRO A 412 5.05 64.36 -10.91
N ASP A 413 4.22 64.85 -10.00
CA ASP A 413 3.01 64.19 -9.53
C ASP A 413 1.98 64.04 -10.67
N ARG A 414 1.89 62.82 -11.23
CA ARG A 414 0.83 62.44 -12.17
C ARG A 414 -0.30 61.80 -11.39
N ALA A 415 -1.31 62.62 -11.09
CA ALA A 415 -2.55 62.21 -10.45
C ALA A 415 -3.07 60.87 -11.01
N VAL A 416 -3.07 59.85 -10.15
CA VAL A 416 -3.62 58.53 -10.47
C VAL A 416 -5.15 58.68 -10.61
N PRO A 417 -5.77 58.29 -11.73
CA PRO A 417 -7.22 58.26 -11.84
C PRO A 417 -7.79 57.25 -10.84
N SER A 418 -8.76 57.66 -10.04
CA SER A 418 -9.51 56.77 -9.14
C SER A 418 -10.20 55.65 -9.93
N GLU A 419 -10.12 54.41 -9.45
CA GLU A 419 -10.60 53.21 -10.19
C GLU A 419 -12.14 53.07 -10.29
N ASP A 420 -12.91 54.03 -9.76
CA ASP A 420 -14.37 54.08 -9.79
C ASP A 420 -14.93 54.45 -11.18
N GLY A 421 -14.66 53.61 -12.20
CA GLY A 421 -15.00 53.92 -13.59
C GLY A 421 -14.86 52.78 -14.62
N GLU A 422 -14.94 51.49 -14.23
CA GLU A 422 -14.81 50.36 -15.18
C GLU A 422 -16.02 50.29 -16.17
N SER A 423 -15.94 51.04 -17.27
CA SER A 423 -17.05 51.21 -18.24
C SER A 423 -17.49 49.91 -18.92
N ASP A 424 -18.78 49.81 -19.26
CA ASP A 424 -19.34 48.59 -19.82
C ASP A 424 -18.82 48.25 -21.23
N ILE A 425 -18.23 49.23 -21.94
CA ILE A 425 -17.51 49.00 -23.20
C ILE A 425 -16.28 48.11 -22.96
N ALA A 426 -15.56 48.29 -21.84
CA ALA A 426 -14.43 47.44 -21.46
C ALA A 426 -14.89 46.03 -21.03
N LYS A 427 -16.04 45.91 -20.36
CA LYS A 427 -16.63 44.61 -19.99
C LYS A 427 -17.14 43.85 -21.23
N ALA A 428 -17.78 44.54 -22.17
CA ALA A 428 -18.25 43.99 -23.43
C ALA A 428 -17.10 43.58 -24.36
N SER A 429 -16.02 44.36 -24.42
CA SER A 429 -14.83 44.01 -25.20
C SER A 429 -14.08 42.81 -24.60
N ARG A 430 -13.88 42.78 -23.26
CA ARG A 430 -13.36 41.59 -22.55
C ARG A 430 -14.22 40.35 -22.80
N LYS A 431 -15.55 40.43 -22.69
CA LYS A 431 -16.45 39.28 -22.95
C LYS A 431 -16.38 38.80 -24.41
N ARG A 432 -16.28 39.72 -25.38
CA ARG A 432 -16.03 39.37 -26.80
C ARG A 432 -14.65 38.75 -27.03
N ALA A 433 -13.61 39.25 -26.35
CA ALA A 433 -12.26 38.68 -26.44
C ALA A 433 -12.21 37.26 -25.86
N TRP A 434 -12.86 37.01 -24.73
CA TRP A 434 -12.97 35.67 -24.14
C TRP A 434 -13.72 34.70 -25.05
N ILE A 435 -14.92 35.05 -25.52
CA ILE A 435 -15.70 34.22 -26.47
C ILE A 435 -14.89 33.91 -27.73
N LYS A 436 -14.17 34.91 -28.27
CA LYS A 436 -13.32 34.75 -29.46
C LYS A 436 -12.05 33.92 -29.19
N GLY A 437 -11.48 33.98 -28.00
CA GLY A 437 -10.36 33.15 -27.57
C GLY A 437 -10.76 31.69 -27.37
N THR A 438 -11.89 31.44 -26.71
CA THR A 438 -12.43 30.10 -26.48
C THR A 438 -12.87 29.42 -27.79
N LEU A 439 -13.70 30.09 -28.60
CA LEU A 439 -14.20 29.53 -29.88
C LEU A 439 -13.16 29.59 -31.00
N GLY A 440 -12.15 30.47 -30.91
CA GLY A 440 -11.04 30.54 -31.86
C GLY A 440 -9.92 29.52 -31.61
N ASN A 441 -10.01 28.73 -30.54
CA ASN A 441 -8.99 27.79 -30.12
C ASN A 441 -9.50 26.33 -30.22
N PRO A 442 -9.39 25.68 -31.38
CA PRO A 442 -9.92 24.33 -31.59
C PRO A 442 -9.28 23.28 -30.69
N ALA A 443 -8.05 23.49 -30.20
CA ALA A 443 -7.42 22.60 -29.23
C ALA A 443 -8.14 22.65 -27.87
N PHE A 444 -8.54 23.84 -27.40
CA PHE A 444 -9.31 23.96 -26.17
C PHE A 444 -10.71 23.32 -26.29
N MET A 445 -11.41 23.54 -27.41
CA MET A 445 -12.74 22.95 -27.63
C MET A 445 -12.70 21.42 -27.75
N ILE A 446 -11.83 20.88 -28.62
CA ILE A 446 -11.73 19.43 -28.85
C ILE A 446 -11.17 18.73 -27.62
N GLY A 447 -10.09 19.26 -27.03
CA GLY A 447 -9.51 18.73 -25.80
C GLY A 447 -10.48 18.77 -24.63
N GLY A 448 -11.23 19.86 -24.47
CA GLY A 448 -12.26 19.98 -23.45
C GLY A 448 -13.39 18.95 -23.59
N LEU A 449 -13.87 18.71 -24.82
CA LEU A 449 -14.88 17.68 -25.08
C LEU A 449 -14.35 16.26 -24.80
N LEU A 450 -13.14 15.93 -25.26
CA LEU A 450 -12.52 14.62 -25.00
C LEU A 450 -12.26 14.41 -23.50
N THR A 451 -11.81 15.46 -22.80
CA THR A 451 -11.56 15.41 -21.35
C THR A 451 -12.87 15.30 -20.56
N LEU A 452 -13.97 15.91 -21.02
CA LEU A 452 -15.30 15.75 -20.42
C LEU A 452 -15.82 14.31 -20.56
N LEU A 453 -15.69 13.70 -21.75
CA LEU A 453 -16.06 12.30 -21.98
C LEU A 453 -15.21 11.35 -21.11
N LEU A 454 -13.92 11.63 -20.98
CA LEU A 454 -13.01 10.92 -20.08
C LEU A 454 -13.42 11.03 -18.60
N PHE A 455 -13.82 12.21 -18.13
CA PHE A 455 -14.38 12.38 -16.78
C PHE A 455 -15.70 11.61 -16.57
N ILE A 456 -16.56 11.52 -17.60
CA ILE A 456 -17.78 10.69 -17.54
C ILE A 456 -17.40 9.21 -17.39
N VAL A 457 -16.42 8.70 -18.14
CA VAL A 457 -15.93 7.31 -17.98
C VAL A 457 -15.35 7.08 -16.58
N ILE A 458 -14.59 8.03 -16.02
CA ILE A 458 -14.05 7.91 -14.66
C ILE A 458 -15.20 7.88 -13.62
N ILE A 459 -16.16 8.80 -13.69
CA ILE A 459 -17.21 8.98 -12.67
C ILE A 459 -18.35 7.95 -12.81
N PHE A 460 -18.56 7.35 -13.98
CA PHE A 460 -19.66 6.40 -14.21
C PHE A 460 -19.20 5.01 -14.67
N GLY A 461 -17.89 4.76 -14.87
CA GLY A 461 -17.36 3.51 -15.41
C GLY A 461 -17.87 2.24 -14.73
N ALA A 462 -17.80 2.17 -13.40
CA ALA A 462 -18.32 1.05 -12.59
C ALA A 462 -19.86 0.92 -12.53
N ARG A 463 -20.60 1.81 -13.23
CA ARG A 463 -22.05 1.70 -13.48
C ARG A 463 -22.38 1.54 -14.97
N LEU A 464 -21.37 1.62 -15.83
CA LEU A 464 -21.43 1.44 -17.29
C LEU A 464 -20.79 0.11 -17.73
N SER A 465 -20.09 -0.57 -16.82
CA SER A 465 -19.62 -1.94 -16.95
C SER A 465 -20.81 -2.91 -17.08
N PRO A 466 -20.95 -3.68 -18.18
CA PRO A 466 -22.03 -4.65 -18.32
C PRO A 466 -21.91 -5.83 -17.35
N HIS A 467 -20.70 -6.16 -16.92
CA HIS A 467 -20.38 -7.30 -16.05
C HIS A 467 -19.57 -6.84 -14.84
N SER A 468 -19.47 -7.70 -13.82
CA SER A 468 -18.54 -7.45 -12.70
C SER A 468 -17.09 -7.62 -13.18
N PRO A 469 -16.19 -6.63 -12.98
CA PRO A 469 -14.77 -6.75 -13.35
C PRO A 469 -13.98 -7.72 -12.44
N TYR A 470 -14.63 -8.29 -11.41
CA TYR A 470 -14.07 -9.29 -10.50
C TYR A 470 -14.59 -10.71 -10.77
N THR A 471 -15.56 -10.89 -11.68
CA THR A 471 -16.11 -12.21 -12.01
C THR A 471 -15.31 -12.85 -13.14
N THR A 472 -14.58 -13.92 -12.82
CA THR A 472 -13.88 -14.80 -13.76
C THR A 472 -14.82 -15.81 -14.40
N VAL A 473 -14.62 -16.14 -15.68
CA VAL A 473 -15.39 -17.17 -16.40
C VAL A 473 -14.45 -18.30 -16.81
N GLY A 474 -14.89 -19.55 -16.58
CA GLY A 474 -14.11 -20.76 -16.79
C GLY A 474 -14.18 -21.31 -18.22
N LEU A 475 -14.24 -22.63 -18.35
CA LEU A 475 -14.55 -23.30 -19.62
C LEU A 475 -16.02 -23.05 -19.98
N GLU A 476 -16.27 -22.69 -21.23
CA GLU A 476 -17.61 -22.42 -21.78
C GLU A 476 -17.86 -23.30 -23.01
N TYR A 477 -19.10 -23.76 -23.20
CA TYR A 477 -19.45 -24.71 -24.26
C TYR A 477 -20.19 -23.99 -25.39
N VAL A 478 -19.46 -23.70 -26.47
CA VAL A 478 -19.91 -22.85 -27.59
C VAL A 478 -19.88 -23.65 -28.88
N ASP A 479 -20.98 -23.61 -29.65
CA ASP A 479 -21.16 -24.33 -30.94
C ASP A 479 -20.86 -25.85 -30.93
N GLY A 480 -20.79 -26.47 -29.74
CA GLY A 480 -20.47 -27.88 -29.56
C GLY A 480 -19.03 -28.19 -29.14
N GLU A 481 -18.18 -27.17 -28.96
CA GLU A 481 -16.80 -27.31 -28.48
C GLU A 481 -16.60 -26.61 -27.12
N PHE A 482 -15.71 -27.15 -26.30
CA PHE A 482 -15.28 -26.49 -25.06
C PHE A 482 -14.23 -25.42 -25.38
N VAL A 483 -14.68 -24.16 -25.36
CA VAL A 483 -13.82 -22.99 -25.50
C VAL A 483 -13.33 -22.56 -24.11
N LYS A 484 -12.10 -22.04 -24.05
CA LYS A 484 -11.50 -21.51 -22.82
C LYS A 484 -11.11 -20.04 -23.01
N PRO A 485 -11.06 -19.23 -21.94
CA PRO A 485 -10.60 -17.85 -22.01
C PRO A 485 -9.16 -17.76 -22.52
N PRO A 486 -8.77 -16.63 -23.16
CA PRO A 486 -9.61 -15.46 -23.40
C PRO A 486 -10.58 -15.67 -24.57
N PHE A 487 -11.84 -15.30 -24.36
CA PHE A 487 -12.87 -15.34 -25.39
C PHE A 487 -12.70 -14.13 -26.33
N PRO A 488 -12.92 -14.32 -27.65
CA PRO A 488 -12.85 -13.23 -28.62
C PRO A 488 -14.02 -12.24 -28.44
N PRO A 489 -13.93 -11.02 -28.98
CA PRO A 489 -15.03 -10.07 -28.96
C PRO A 489 -16.28 -10.58 -29.69
N ASP A 490 -17.41 -10.64 -28.99
CA ASP A 490 -18.69 -11.17 -29.45
C ASP A 490 -19.88 -10.29 -28.96
N GLU A 491 -21.09 -10.84 -28.83
CA GLU A 491 -22.26 -10.12 -28.30
C GLU A 491 -22.31 -10.06 -26.76
N ILE A 492 -21.74 -11.05 -26.06
CA ILE A 492 -21.74 -11.13 -24.58
C ILE A 492 -20.58 -10.32 -23.98
N TYR A 493 -19.41 -10.36 -24.63
CA TYR A 493 -18.19 -9.65 -24.27
C TYR A 493 -17.76 -8.75 -25.43
N PRO A 494 -18.30 -7.52 -25.56
CA PRO A 494 -18.10 -6.69 -26.76
C PRO A 494 -16.65 -6.36 -27.11
N TRP A 495 -15.72 -6.41 -26.13
CA TRP A 495 -14.27 -6.22 -26.31
C TRP A 495 -13.44 -7.49 -26.02
N GLY A 496 -14.10 -8.65 -25.92
CA GLY A 496 -13.53 -9.94 -25.52
C GLY A 496 -13.26 -10.02 -24.02
N THR A 497 -12.74 -11.16 -23.55
CA THR A 497 -12.30 -11.32 -22.15
C THR A 497 -10.79 -11.31 -22.01
N ASP A 498 -10.31 -11.10 -20.77
CA ASP A 498 -8.93 -11.37 -20.39
C ASP A 498 -8.65 -12.89 -20.28
N LEU A 499 -7.41 -13.25 -19.95
CA LEU A 499 -6.96 -14.64 -19.81
C LEU A 499 -7.71 -15.44 -18.73
N LEU A 500 -8.54 -14.78 -17.94
CA LEU A 500 -9.20 -15.25 -16.73
C LEU A 500 -10.74 -15.18 -16.89
N GLY A 501 -11.22 -14.92 -18.11
CA GLY A 501 -12.64 -14.84 -18.46
C GLY A 501 -13.32 -13.54 -18.02
N ARG A 502 -12.59 -12.53 -17.54
CA ARG A 502 -13.17 -11.25 -17.10
C ARG A 502 -13.38 -10.32 -18.30
N ASP A 503 -14.54 -9.66 -18.39
CA ASP A 503 -14.88 -8.76 -19.51
C ASP A 503 -13.90 -7.57 -19.63
N MET A 504 -13.26 -7.43 -20.80
CA MET A 504 -12.33 -6.33 -21.08
C MET A 504 -13.02 -4.96 -21.07
N MET A 505 -14.31 -4.85 -21.38
CA MET A 505 -15.00 -3.56 -21.34
C MET A 505 -15.20 -3.10 -19.88
N SER A 506 -15.70 -3.98 -19.01
CA SER A 506 -15.87 -3.74 -17.57
C SER A 506 -14.54 -3.47 -16.86
N LEU A 507 -13.48 -4.20 -17.22
CA LEU A 507 -12.11 -3.97 -16.73
C LEU A 507 -11.56 -2.59 -17.13
N ILE A 508 -11.77 -2.14 -18.38
CA ILE A 508 -11.31 -0.82 -18.83
C ILE A 508 -12.14 0.32 -18.19
N LEU A 509 -13.46 0.19 -18.16
CA LEU A 509 -14.37 1.21 -17.62
C LEU A 509 -14.15 1.41 -16.11
N THR A 510 -14.05 0.32 -15.34
CA THR A 510 -13.75 0.39 -13.90
C THR A 510 -12.28 0.80 -13.67
N GLY A 511 -11.36 0.24 -14.45
CA GLY A 511 -9.92 0.50 -14.33
C GLY A 511 -9.50 1.95 -14.60
N ALA A 512 -10.35 2.73 -15.27
CA ALA A 512 -10.19 4.18 -15.40
C ALA A 512 -10.07 4.85 -14.02
N GLN A 513 -10.87 4.44 -13.04
CA GLN A 513 -10.94 5.06 -11.71
C GLN A 513 -9.63 4.96 -10.94
N GLN A 514 -9.07 3.75 -10.85
CA GLN A 514 -7.83 3.52 -10.09
C GLN A 514 -6.64 4.17 -10.80
N THR A 515 -6.56 4.03 -12.13
CA THR A 515 -5.51 4.65 -12.97
C THR A 515 -5.51 6.17 -12.81
N PHE A 516 -6.68 6.83 -12.93
CA PHE A 516 -6.76 8.28 -12.80
C PHE A 516 -6.60 8.79 -11.37
N THR A 517 -7.06 8.05 -10.36
CA THR A 517 -6.82 8.44 -8.96
C THR A 517 -5.32 8.47 -8.66
N LEU A 518 -4.57 7.47 -9.14
CA LEU A 518 -3.12 7.44 -9.00
C LEU A 518 -2.44 8.62 -9.74
N VAL A 519 -2.84 8.88 -10.99
CA VAL A 519 -2.33 10.00 -11.79
C VAL A 519 -2.57 11.35 -11.11
N ILE A 520 -3.79 11.59 -10.62
CA ILE A 520 -4.17 12.85 -9.94
C ILE A 520 -3.34 13.02 -8.67
N LEU A 521 -3.24 11.99 -7.82
CA LEU A 521 -2.44 12.04 -6.59
C LEU A 521 -0.96 12.31 -6.91
N ALA A 522 -0.35 11.56 -7.83
CA ALA A 522 1.04 11.74 -8.21
C ALA A 522 1.33 13.15 -8.75
N VAL A 523 0.47 13.69 -9.63
CA VAL A 523 0.62 15.04 -10.20
C VAL A 523 0.39 16.12 -9.15
N THR A 524 -0.60 15.98 -8.26
CA THR A 524 -0.83 16.93 -7.16
C THR A 524 0.37 16.96 -6.20
N THR A 525 0.93 15.81 -5.81
CA THR A 525 2.12 15.76 -4.95
C THR A 525 3.34 16.35 -5.65
N ARG A 526 3.58 16.03 -6.94
CA ARG A 526 4.61 16.66 -7.78
C ARG A 526 4.49 18.18 -7.80
N LEU A 527 3.28 18.71 -7.99
CA LEU A 527 3.00 20.14 -8.05
C LEU A 527 3.26 20.83 -6.72
N ILE A 528 2.85 20.24 -5.60
CA ILE A 528 3.09 20.79 -4.25
C ILE A 528 4.60 20.84 -3.95
N VAL A 529 5.32 19.73 -4.15
CA VAL A 529 6.77 19.64 -3.90
C VAL A 529 7.54 20.57 -4.84
N GLY A 530 7.24 20.51 -6.15
CA GLY A 530 7.85 21.38 -7.16
C GLY A 530 7.58 22.86 -6.92
N PHE A 531 6.36 23.24 -6.52
CA PHE A 531 6.04 24.62 -6.17
C PHE A 531 6.81 25.10 -4.94
N VAL A 532 6.80 24.35 -3.84
CA VAL A 532 7.47 24.77 -2.58
C VAL A 532 8.97 24.94 -2.80
N LEU A 533 9.63 23.95 -3.42
CA LEU A 533 11.06 24.00 -3.70
C LEU A 533 11.40 25.08 -4.73
N GLY A 534 10.58 25.22 -5.78
CA GLY A 534 10.80 26.18 -6.86
C GLY A 534 10.62 27.63 -6.42
N ALA A 535 9.58 27.92 -5.63
CA ALA A 535 9.34 29.27 -5.10
C ALA A 535 10.43 29.68 -4.11
N VAL A 536 10.91 28.76 -3.26
CA VAL A 536 12.03 29.03 -2.34
C VAL A 536 13.34 29.27 -3.08
N ALA A 537 13.63 28.49 -4.14
CA ALA A 537 14.79 28.71 -5.00
C ALA A 537 14.71 30.04 -5.76
N GLY A 538 13.59 30.31 -6.45
CA GLY A 538 13.39 31.51 -7.25
C GLY A 538 13.28 32.81 -6.44
N TRP A 539 12.91 32.72 -5.16
CA TRP A 539 12.97 33.86 -4.23
C TRP A 539 14.41 34.25 -3.85
N ARG A 540 15.36 33.31 -3.91
CA ARG A 540 16.79 33.50 -3.60
C ARG A 540 17.68 32.83 -4.66
N PRO A 541 17.70 33.36 -5.90
CA PRO A 541 18.60 32.87 -6.93
C PRO A 541 20.06 32.94 -6.47
N ASP A 542 20.86 32.02 -6.97
CA ASP A 542 22.30 31.84 -6.68
C ASP A 542 22.62 31.52 -5.21
N SER A 543 21.61 31.29 -4.36
CA SER A 543 21.81 30.78 -3.00
C SER A 543 22.38 29.36 -2.97
N GLN A 544 22.89 28.92 -1.82
CA GLN A 544 23.36 27.54 -1.63
C GLN A 544 22.23 26.52 -1.81
N LEU A 545 21.02 26.84 -1.35
CA LEU A 545 19.82 26.01 -1.51
C LEU A 545 19.42 25.90 -2.99
N ASP A 546 19.39 27.02 -3.71
CA ASP A 546 19.13 27.05 -5.15
C ASP A 546 20.14 26.17 -5.92
N ARG A 547 21.44 26.38 -5.67
CA ARG A 547 22.51 25.59 -6.27
C ARG A 547 22.52 24.11 -5.84
N LEU A 548 21.93 23.75 -4.70
CA LEU A 548 21.74 22.35 -4.27
C LEU A 548 20.57 21.70 -5.02
N LEU A 549 19.40 22.37 -5.08
CA LEU A 549 18.23 21.84 -5.77
C LEU A 549 18.48 21.63 -7.26
N LEU A 550 19.17 22.56 -7.93
CA LEU A 550 19.56 22.39 -9.33
C LEU A 550 20.45 21.14 -9.53
N ARG A 551 21.43 20.90 -8.65
CA ARG A 551 22.28 19.69 -8.72
C ARG A 551 21.50 18.41 -8.44
N LEU A 552 20.58 18.41 -7.49
CA LEU A 552 19.73 17.25 -7.20
C LEU A 552 18.86 16.88 -8.40
N VAL A 553 18.32 17.87 -9.11
CA VAL A 553 17.59 17.60 -10.37
C VAL A 553 18.55 17.15 -11.48
N GLU A 554 19.76 17.74 -11.63
CA GLU A 554 20.74 17.23 -12.60
C GLU A 554 21.16 15.76 -12.34
N ILE A 555 21.20 15.32 -11.08
CA ILE A 555 21.48 13.92 -10.72
C ILE A 555 20.25 13.03 -11.00
N ILE A 556 19.06 13.39 -10.52
CA ILE A 556 17.84 12.59 -10.72
C ILE A 556 17.49 12.47 -12.20
N SER A 557 17.54 13.58 -12.95
CA SER A 557 17.27 13.57 -14.40
C SER A 557 18.34 12.84 -15.22
N ALA A 558 19.45 12.40 -14.62
CA ALA A 558 20.44 11.54 -15.29
C ALA A 558 20.09 10.04 -15.19
N PHE A 559 19.14 9.65 -14.35
CA PHE A 559 18.54 8.33 -14.39
C PHE A 559 17.45 8.26 -15.46
N PRO A 560 17.25 7.11 -16.12
CA PRO A 560 16.07 6.88 -16.95
C PRO A 560 14.83 6.87 -16.05
N THR A 561 13.86 7.75 -16.33
CA THR A 561 12.74 8.03 -15.41
C THR A 561 11.88 6.80 -15.14
N MET A 562 11.66 5.94 -16.14
CA MET A 562 10.99 4.65 -15.99
C MET A 562 11.72 3.69 -15.07
N LEU A 563 13.03 3.51 -15.28
CA LEU A 563 13.82 2.55 -14.51
C LEU A 563 14.01 3.01 -13.06
N PHE A 564 14.19 4.32 -12.83
CA PHE A 564 14.26 4.89 -11.49
C PHE A 564 12.89 4.85 -10.78
N ALA A 565 11.77 5.07 -11.49
CA ALA A 565 10.43 4.86 -10.96
C ALA A 565 10.23 3.40 -10.53
N MET A 566 10.55 2.44 -11.42
CA MET A 566 10.43 1.00 -11.14
C MET A 566 11.23 0.57 -9.91
N ILE A 567 12.52 0.91 -9.85
CA ILE A 567 13.40 0.56 -8.72
C ILE A 567 12.82 1.12 -7.41
N LEU A 568 12.35 2.37 -7.42
CA LEU A 568 11.78 3.01 -6.24
C LEU A 568 10.38 2.51 -5.87
N ILE A 569 9.58 2.02 -6.83
CA ILE A 569 8.28 1.36 -6.57
C ILE A 569 8.50 -0.01 -5.90
N LEU A 570 9.45 -0.79 -6.42
CA LEU A 570 9.81 -2.09 -5.85
C LEU A 570 10.39 -1.94 -4.44
N ALA A 571 11.33 -1.00 -4.26
CA ALA A 571 11.94 -0.68 -2.97
C ALA A 571 10.93 -0.24 -1.90
N LEU A 572 9.89 0.51 -2.28
CA LEU A 572 8.83 0.96 -1.36
C LEU A 572 7.76 -0.13 -1.09
N ASN A 573 8.05 -1.39 -1.45
CA ASN A 573 7.14 -2.53 -1.46
C ASN A 573 5.85 -2.28 -2.27
N ILE A 574 5.91 -2.70 -3.54
CA ILE A 574 4.83 -2.59 -4.54
C ILE A 574 3.48 -3.18 -4.09
N ARG A 575 3.48 -4.14 -3.13
CA ARG A 575 2.24 -4.72 -2.56
C ARG A 575 1.46 -3.75 -1.67
N THR A 576 2.08 -2.66 -1.18
CA THR A 576 1.42 -1.63 -0.35
C THR A 576 0.48 -0.68 -1.13
N GLY A 577 0.01 -1.11 -2.30
CA GLY A 577 -1.01 -0.44 -3.11
C GLY A 577 -0.48 0.80 -3.85
N MET A 578 -1.24 1.90 -3.78
CA MET A 578 -0.93 3.13 -4.53
C MET A 578 0.22 3.98 -3.94
N ARG A 579 0.58 3.79 -2.66
CA ARG A 579 1.54 4.66 -1.96
C ARG A 579 2.94 4.64 -2.59
N PRO A 580 3.55 3.48 -2.95
CA PRO A 580 4.83 3.40 -3.65
C PRO A 580 4.83 4.22 -4.93
N PHE A 581 3.78 4.09 -5.76
CA PHE A 581 3.66 4.80 -7.03
C PHE A 581 3.57 6.31 -6.84
N VAL A 582 2.74 6.81 -5.92
CA VAL A 582 2.63 8.27 -5.67
C VAL A 582 3.98 8.85 -5.22
N ILE A 583 4.69 8.16 -4.31
CA ILE A 583 5.99 8.62 -3.80
C ILE A 583 7.05 8.56 -4.91
N ALA A 584 7.20 7.42 -5.59
CA ALA A 584 8.21 7.21 -6.62
C ALA A 584 8.01 8.15 -7.81
N LEU A 585 6.79 8.25 -8.33
CA LEU A 585 6.45 9.17 -9.41
C LEU A 585 6.69 10.63 -9.00
N CYS A 586 6.49 10.99 -7.73
CA CYS A 586 6.84 12.32 -7.22
C CYS A 586 8.36 12.55 -7.22
N VAL A 587 9.15 11.64 -6.64
CA VAL A 587 10.62 11.72 -6.55
C VAL A 587 11.29 11.79 -7.94
N VAL A 588 10.74 11.11 -8.93
CA VAL A 588 11.20 11.14 -10.32
C VAL A 588 10.87 12.46 -11.04
N GLY A 589 9.71 13.07 -10.76
CA GLY A 589 9.16 14.16 -11.59
C GLY A 589 9.14 15.58 -11.01
N TRP A 590 9.35 15.78 -9.70
CA TRP A 590 9.27 17.12 -9.07
C TRP A 590 10.23 18.16 -9.69
N GLY A 591 11.33 17.71 -10.28
CA GLY A 591 12.42 18.56 -10.75
C GLY A 591 12.04 19.51 -11.88
N GLU A 592 11.23 19.07 -12.85
CA GLU A 592 10.82 19.90 -13.99
C GLU A 592 9.89 21.03 -13.53
N ILE A 593 8.92 20.71 -12.67
CA ILE A 593 8.03 21.70 -12.04
C ILE A 593 8.80 22.66 -11.14
N MET A 594 9.80 22.18 -10.40
CA MET A 594 10.67 23.02 -9.57
C MET A 594 11.43 24.04 -10.42
N GLN A 595 12.09 23.61 -11.50
CA GLN A 595 12.80 24.52 -12.40
C GLN A 595 11.85 25.53 -13.05
N PHE A 596 10.63 25.10 -13.41
CA PHE A 596 9.60 25.98 -13.96
C PHE A 596 9.16 27.06 -12.95
N VAL A 597 8.72 26.66 -11.76
CA VAL A 597 8.25 27.59 -10.71
C VAL A 597 9.38 28.51 -10.25
N ARG A 598 10.62 28.01 -10.19
CA ARG A 598 11.81 28.82 -9.94
C ARG A 598 11.98 29.94 -10.97
N GLY A 599 11.96 29.60 -12.26
CA GLY A 599 12.11 30.56 -13.35
C GLY A 599 11.02 31.63 -13.34
N GLU A 600 9.77 31.22 -13.16
CA GLU A 600 8.63 32.15 -13.16
C GLU A 600 8.53 32.96 -11.87
N THR A 601 8.96 32.41 -10.71
CA THR A 601 9.16 33.19 -9.47
C THR A 601 10.24 34.25 -9.66
N MET A 602 11.35 33.95 -10.35
CA MET A 602 12.36 34.96 -10.70
C MET A 602 11.82 36.04 -11.64
N ARG A 603 10.85 35.70 -12.52
CA ARG A 603 10.17 36.67 -13.41
C ARG A 603 9.18 37.57 -12.66
N ILE A 604 8.46 37.03 -11.67
CA ILE A 604 7.44 37.76 -10.89
C ILE A 604 8.08 38.61 -9.77
N ARG A 605 9.19 38.15 -9.16
CA ARG A 605 9.85 38.81 -8.03
C ARG A 605 10.18 40.31 -8.21
N PRO A 606 10.65 40.80 -9.38
CA PRO A 606 10.93 42.23 -9.60
C PRO A 606 9.69 43.04 -10.06
N ALA A 607 8.46 42.54 -9.88
CA ALA A 607 7.26 43.31 -10.20
C ALA A 607 6.91 44.31 -9.08
N LEU A 608 6.50 45.52 -9.45
CA LEU A 608 6.21 46.63 -8.53
C LEU A 608 5.26 46.26 -7.38
N PHE A 609 4.26 45.39 -7.59
CA PHE A 609 3.35 44.95 -6.53
C PHE A 609 4.03 44.05 -5.47
N ILE A 610 5.08 43.31 -5.85
CA ILE A 610 5.92 42.57 -4.91
C ILE A 610 6.81 43.54 -4.13
N GLU A 611 7.38 44.54 -4.79
CA GLU A 611 8.22 45.56 -4.14
C GLU A 611 7.43 46.37 -3.10
N SER A 612 6.22 46.81 -3.45
CA SER A 612 5.28 47.44 -2.50
C SER A 612 4.95 46.53 -1.32
N ALA A 613 4.66 45.24 -1.56
CA ALA A 613 4.38 44.29 -0.47
C ALA A 613 5.59 44.07 0.45
N VAL A 614 6.82 44.07 -0.09
CA VAL A 614 8.06 44.02 0.69
C VAL A 614 8.25 45.30 1.51
N ALA A 615 8.01 46.48 0.91
CA ALA A 615 8.07 47.77 1.59
C ALA A 615 7.03 47.89 2.73
N SER A 616 5.83 47.34 2.55
CA SER A 616 4.81 47.19 3.60
C SER A 616 5.15 46.12 4.66
N GLY A 617 6.35 45.55 4.65
CA GLY A 617 6.82 44.59 5.67
C GLY A 617 6.18 43.20 5.59
N ALA A 618 5.60 42.81 4.45
CA ALA A 618 4.98 41.49 4.31
C ALA A 618 6.02 40.36 4.44
N ARG A 619 5.71 39.34 5.24
CA ARG A 619 6.56 38.15 5.39
C ARG A 619 6.68 37.40 4.05
N VAL A 620 7.85 36.86 3.75
CA VAL A 620 8.13 36.12 2.51
C VAL A 620 7.09 35.02 2.21
N SER A 621 6.66 34.25 3.21
CA SER A 621 5.61 33.23 3.04
C SER A 621 4.25 33.84 2.66
N ARG A 622 3.89 35.01 3.19
CA ARG A 622 2.67 35.75 2.82
C ARG A 622 2.77 36.30 1.39
N ILE A 623 3.94 36.77 0.96
CA ILE A 623 4.17 37.20 -0.43
C ILE A 623 4.09 36.00 -1.39
N ILE A 624 4.73 34.88 -1.06
CA ILE A 624 4.70 33.68 -1.89
C ILE A 624 3.27 33.12 -2.02
N LEU A 625 2.53 32.98 -0.91
CA LEU A 625 1.16 32.42 -0.95
C LEU A 625 0.11 33.42 -1.44
N GLY A 626 0.25 34.72 -1.13
CA GLY A 626 -0.73 35.76 -1.45
C GLY A 626 -0.52 36.49 -2.78
N HIS A 627 0.69 36.46 -3.35
CA HIS A 627 1.02 37.19 -4.58
C HIS A 627 1.70 36.32 -5.64
N VAL A 628 2.62 35.41 -5.28
CA VAL A 628 3.31 34.56 -6.27
C VAL A 628 2.42 33.39 -6.70
N LEU A 629 1.93 32.56 -5.77
CA LEU A 629 1.06 31.41 -6.06
C LEU A 629 -0.17 31.76 -6.91
N PRO A 630 -0.94 32.84 -6.65
CA PRO A 630 -2.14 33.11 -7.46
C PRO A 630 -1.81 33.52 -8.90
N ASN A 631 -0.71 34.27 -9.11
CA ASN A 631 -0.24 34.60 -10.46
C ASN A 631 0.31 33.36 -11.21
N LEU A 632 0.85 32.37 -10.49
CA LEU A 632 1.29 31.10 -11.07
C LEU A 632 0.14 30.12 -11.32
N LEU A 633 -0.97 30.21 -10.58
CA LEU A 633 -2.01 29.19 -10.54
C LEU A 633 -2.60 28.82 -11.92
N PRO A 634 -2.96 29.75 -12.82
CA PRO A 634 -3.47 29.38 -14.15
C PRO A 634 -2.47 28.52 -14.95
N LEU A 635 -1.19 28.86 -14.83
CA LEU A 635 -0.09 28.24 -15.55
C LEU A 635 0.28 26.88 -14.94
N LEU A 636 0.20 26.76 -13.61
CA LEU A 636 0.28 25.49 -12.88
C LEU A 636 -0.86 24.53 -13.25
N ILE A 637 -2.10 25.00 -13.45
CA ILE A 637 -3.21 24.15 -13.91
C ILE A 637 -2.96 23.66 -15.35
N SER A 638 -2.45 24.51 -16.24
CA SER A 638 -2.07 24.10 -17.59
C SER A 638 -0.95 23.05 -17.59
N ILE A 639 0.06 23.21 -16.72
CA ILE A 639 1.13 22.23 -16.53
C ILE A 639 0.60 20.94 -15.90
N ALA A 640 -0.31 21.01 -14.92
CA ALA A 640 -0.93 19.84 -14.29
C ALA A 640 -1.56 18.90 -15.32
N VAL A 641 -2.35 19.45 -16.26
CA VAL A 641 -2.99 18.67 -17.32
C VAL A 641 -1.98 17.99 -18.25
N LEU A 642 -0.87 18.66 -18.58
CA LEU A 642 0.20 18.08 -19.40
C LEU A 642 1.01 17.02 -18.63
N GLU A 643 1.26 17.25 -17.34
CA GLU A 643 1.89 16.29 -16.43
C GLU A 643 1.02 15.04 -16.24
N MET A 644 -0.31 15.14 -16.20
CA MET A 644 -1.19 13.98 -16.16
C MET A 644 -1.02 13.10 -17.41
N GLY A 645 -0.86 13.70 -18.60
CA GLY A 645 -0.52 12.98 -19.82
C GLY A 645 0.87 12.31 -19.77
N ALA A 646 1.87 12.99 -19.19
CA ALA A 646 3.21 12.44 -19.02
C ALA A 646 3.26 11.28 -17.98
N VAL A 647 2.52 11.40 -16.88
CA VAL A 647 2.38 10.35 -15.85
C VAL A 647 1.61 9.15 -16.38
N LEU A 648 0.53 9.34 -17.15
CA LEU A 648 -0.17 8.24 -17.81
C LEU A 648 0.73 7.47 -18.79
N LEU A 649 1.54 8.17 -19.58
CA LEU A 649 2.48 7.51 -20.50
C LEU A 649 3.54 6.69 -19.73
N LEU A 650 4.06 7.25 -18.63
CA LEU A 650 5.01 6.56 -17.75
C LEU A 650 4.38 5.34 -17.03
N LEU A 651 3.13 5.44 -16.58
CA LEU A 651 2.37 4.33 -16.00
C LEU A 651 2.07 3.23 -17.02
N GLY A 652 1.78 3.59 -18.28
CA GLY A 652 1.63 2.62 -19.36
C GLY A 652 2.94 1.88 -19.68
N GLU A 653 4.07 2.60 -19.70
CA GLU A 653 5.40 1.99 -19.90
C GLU A 653 5.78 1.08 -18.71
N LEU A 654 5.50 1.49 -17.46
CA LEU A 654 5.70 0.66 -16.26
C LEU A 654 4.81 -0.59 -16.26
N GLY A 655 3.51 -0.45 -16.52
CA GLY A 655 2.56 -1.57 -16.56
C GLY A 655 2.90 -2.60 -17.64
N PHE A 656 3.36 -2.16 -18.82
CA PHE A 656 3.87 -3.04 -19.87
C PHE A 656 5.11 -3.87 -19.45
N VAL A 657 5.86 -3.42 -18.45
CA VAL A 657 7.01 -4.13 -17.87
C VAL A 657 6.62 -4.89 -16.58
N GLY A 658 5.33 -4.97 -16.25
CA GLY A 658 4.82 -5.70 -15.08
C GLY A 658 4.81 -4.90 -13.78
N ILE A 659 5.05 -3.58 -13.83
CA ILE A 659 5.09 -2.70 -12.65
C ILE A 659 3.77 -1.94 -12.53
N PHE A 660 2.86 -2.50 -11.75
CA PHE A 660 1.50 -2.00 -11.53
C PHE A 660 1.06 -2.14 -10.05
N ILE A 661 -0.07 -1.56 -9.67
CA ILE A 661 -0.55 -1.42 -8.29
C ILE A 661 -0.74 -2.81 -7.65
N GLY A 662 -0.12 -3.02 -6.49
CA GLY A 662 -0.14 -4.29 -5.77
C GLY A 662 0.92 -5.29 -6.25
N GLY A 663 1.59 -5.05 -7.39
CA GLY A 663 2.59 -5.95 -7.99
C GLY A 663 2.03 -7.22 -8.64
N GLY A 664 0.81 -7.58 -8.29
CA GLY A 664 0.07 -8.70 -8.85
C GLY A 664 0.37 -10.05 -8.22
N ALA A 665 -0.53 -10.98 -8.46
CA ALA A 665 -0.33 -12.39 -8.16
C ALA A 665 0.36 -13.10 -9.32
N PHE A 666 1.12 -14.14 -8.98
CA PHE A 666 1.74 -15.07 -9.94
C PHE A 666 0.92 -16.36 -9.94
N ARG A 667 0.48 -16.84 -11.11
CA ARG A 667 -0.07 -18.20 -11.26
C ARG A 667 0.83 -19.04 -12.15
N GLU A 668 1.23 -20.22 -11.67
CA GLU A 668 1.64 -21.33 -12.53
C GLU A 668 0.40 -22.16 -12.87
N MET A 669 0.28 -22.65 -14.10
CA MET A 669 -0.72 -23.66 -14.44
C MET A 669 -0.05 -25.03 -14.53
N GLU A 670 -0.51 -26.02 -13.75
CA GLU A 670 0.07 -27.37 -13.68
C GLU A 670 0.32 -28.03 -15.03
N TRP A 671 -0.50 -27.71 -16.04
CA TRP A 671 -0.42 -28.29 -17.39
C TRP A 671 0.41 -27.47 -18.39
N MET A 672 0.94 -26.30 -18.02
CA MET A 672 1.84 -25.51 -18.88
C MET A 672 2.79 -24.60 -18.08
N THR A 673 4.10 -24.83 -18.23
CA THR A 673 5.21 -24.22 -17.46
C THR A 673 5.48 -22.73 -17.77
N PHE A 674 4.45 -21.88 -17.67
CA PHE A 674 4.56 -20.43 -17.83
C PHE A 674 3.81 -19.71 -16.69
N LEU A 675 4.50 -18.74 -16.08
CA LEU A 675 3.95 -17.84 -15.06
C LEU A 675 3.09 -16.74 -15.72
N PHE A 676 1.93 -16.46 -15.13
CA PHE A 676 1.02 -15.39 -15.53
C PHE A 676 0.98 -14.31 -14.44
N HIS A 677 1.01 -13.03 -14.84
CA HIS A 677 0.81 -11.89 -13.92
C HIS A 677 -0.64 -11.39 -14.03
N TYR A 678 -1.31 -11.07 -12.92
CA TYR A 678 -2.55 -10.29 -12.97
C TYR A 678 -2.76 -9.49 -11.68
N SER A 679 -3.72 -8.56 -11.73
CA SER A 679 -4.23 -7.86 -10.56
C SER A 679 -5.71 -8.10 -10.40
N ASP A 680 -6.15 -8.23 -9.16
CA ASP A 680 -7.55 -8.22 -8.76
C ASP A 680 -8.10 -6.79 -8.71
N VAL A 681 -7.22 -5.79 -8.58
CA VAL A 681 -7.55 -4.38 -8.75
C VAL A 681 -7.70 -4.08 -10.25
N PRO A 682 -8.89 -3.69 -10.74
CA PRO A 682 -9.03 -3.21 -12.11
C PRO A 682 -8.26 -1.89 -12.27
N GLU A 683 -7.24 -1.90 -13.12
CA GLU A 683 -6.47 -0.74 -13.55
C GLU A 683 -5.85 -1.00 -14.92
N TRP A 684 -5.47 0.04 -15.65
CA TRP A 684 -4.94 -0.15 -17.01
C TRP A 684 -3.48 -0.61 -17.02
N GLY A 685 -2.70 -0.36 -15.95
CA GLY A 685 -1.31 -0.82 -15.84
C GLY A 685 -1.22 -2.35 -15.79
N ALA A 686 -2.02 -2.98 -14.94
CA ALA A 686 -2.08 -4.43 -14.79
C ALA A 686 -2.45 -5.14 -16.11
N LEU A 687 -3.42 -4.59 -16.87
CA LEU A 687 -3.86 -5.15 -18.15
C LEU A 687 -2.77 -5.13 -19.24
N LEU A 688 -1.72 -4.30 -19.10
CA LEU A 688 -0.61 -4.23 -20.05
C LEU A 688 0.50 -5.26 -19.80
N SER A 689 0.61 -5.82 -18.58
CA SER A 689 1.72 -6.70 -18.17
C SER A 689 1.88 -7.94 -19.07
N ASN A 690 0.77 -8.63 -19.34
CA ASN A 690 0.72 -9.85 -20.15
C ASN A 690 0.81 -9.62 -21.67
N VAL A 691 0.74 -8.37 -22.14
CA VAL A 691 0.57 -8.05 -23.58
C VAL A 691 1.69 -8.64 -24.43
N ARG A 692 2.94 -8.55 -23.97
CA ARG A 692 4.10 -9.06 -24.72
C ARG A 692 4.02 -10.55 -25.03
N THR A 693 3.41 -11.34 -24.13
CA THR A 693 3.33 -12.80 -24.25
C THR A 693 2.14 -13.22 -25.12
N TYR A 694 0.96 -12.62 -24.92
CA TYR A 694 -0.29 -13.15 -25.48
C TYR A 694 -0.85 -12.39 -26.68
N VAL A 695 -0.48 -11.12 -26.91
CA VAL A 695 -1.15 -10.26 -27.91
C VAL A 695 -0.99 -10.70 -29.37
N ARG A 696 -0.06 -11.63 -29.65
CA ARG A 696 0.10 -12.26 -30.96
C ARG A 696 -1.00 -13.30 -31.27
N ALA A 697 -1.53 -13.94 -30.23
CA ALA A 697 -2.67 -14.86 -30.31
C ALA A 697 -4.00 -14.12 -30.07
N TYR A 698 -4.01 -13.20 -29.11
CA TYR A 698 -5.21 -12.52 -28.60
C TYR A 698 -5.04 -10.99 -28.65
N PRO A 699 -5.21 -10.34 -29.83
CA PRO A 699 -4.85 -8.93 -30.00
C PRO A 699 -5.64 -7.94 -29.13
N TRP A 700 -6.87 -8.26 -28.75
CA TRP A 700 -7.75 -7.40 -27.95
C TRP A 700 -7.13 -7.06 -26.59
N LEU A 701 -6.46 -8.02 -25.95
CA LEU A 701 -5.77 -7.87 -24.66
C LEU A 701 -4.81 -6.67 -24.64
N GLY A 702 -4.11 -6.42 -25.75
CA GLY A 702 -3.21 -5.27 -25.86
C GLY A 702 -3.84 -4.03 -26.49
N ILE A 703 -4.79 -4.19 -27.43
CA ILE A 703 -5.39 -3.07 -28.15
C ILE A 703 -6.20 -2.18 -27.21
N TYR A 704 -7.14 -2.73 -26.43
CA TYR A 704 -8.08 -1.91 -25.67
C TYR A 704 -7.43 -1.12 -24.51
N PRO A 705 -6.54 -1.70 -23.67
CA PRO A 705 -5.82 -0.93 -22.65
C PRO A 705 -4.89 0.13 -23.27
N SER A 706 -4.17 -0.21 -24.33
CA SER A 706 -3.28 0.74 -25.02
C SER A 706 -4.04 1.89 -25.66
N LEU A 707 -5.23 1.62 -26.21
CA LEU A 707 -6.13 2.63 -26.77
C LEU A 707 -6.71 3.54 -25.68
N ALA A 708 -7.09 2.99 -24.52
CA ALA A 708 -7.57 3.76 -23.37
C ALA A 708 -6.49 4.74 -22.85
N PHE A 709 -5.25 4.28 -22.69
CA PHE A 709 -4.10 5.15 -22.40
C PHE A 709 -3.91 6.21 -23.50
N PHE A 710 -3.83 5.82 -24.77
CA PHE A 710 -3.59 6.75 -25.88
C PHE A 710 -4.66 7.84 -25.98
N ALA A 711 -5.95 7.47 -25.94
CA ALA A 711 -7.05 8.42 -26.00
C ALA A 711 -7.03 9.40 -24.82
N SER A 712 -6.69 8.91 -23.62
CA SER A 712 -6.56 9.71 -22.41
C SER A 712 -5.40 10.71 -22.47
N ILE A 713 -4.21 10.24 -22.84
CA ILE A 713 -3.01 11.08 -23.00
C ILE A 713 -3.25 12.13 -24.09
N LEU A 714 -3.91 11.75 -25.20
CA LEU A 714 -4.29 12.67 -26.27
C LEU A 714 -5.29 13.73 -25.81
N ALA A 715 -6.35 13.35 -25.10
CA ALA A 715 -7.36 14.28 -24.57
C ALA A 715 -6.71 15.35 -23.69
N LEU A 716 -5.90 14.92 -22.73
CA LEU A 716 -5.16 15.78 -21.81
C LEU A 716 -4.14 16.67 -22.54
N ASN A 717 -3.32 16.12 -23.44
CA ASN A 717 -2.33 16.90 -24.18
C ASN A 717 -2.97 17.97 -25.08
N VAL A 718 -4.10 17.65 -25.73
CA VAL A 718 -4.84 18.63 -26.55
C VAL A 718 -5.52 19.68 -25.67
N PHE A 719 -6.10 19.30 -24.53
CA PHE A 719 -6.74 20.22 -23.58
C PHE A 719 -5.73 21.15 -22.90
N GLY A 720 -4.61 20.62 -22.40
CA GLY A 720 -3.56 21.39 -21.73
C GLY A 720 -2.88 22.40 -22.66
N GLU A 721 -2.63 22.02 -23.91
CA GLU A 721 -2.18 22.93 -24.97
C GLU A 721 -3.23 24.00 -25.30
N GLY A 722 -4.51 23.63 -25.36
CA GLY A 722 -5.61 24.56 -25.53
C GLY A 722 -5.69 25.59 -24.40
N LEU A 723 -5.63 25.13 -23.15
CA LEU A 723 -5.65 25.95 -21.95
C LEU A 723 -4.45 26.89 -21.89
N ARG A 724 -3.24 26.40 -22.20
CA ARG A 724 -2.02 27.22 -22.31
C ARG A 724 -2.21 28.38 -23.28
N ARG A 725 -2.64 28.09 -24.51
CA ARG A 725 -2.87 29.12 -25.55
C ARG A 725 -3.95 30.12 -25.16
N MET A 726 -4.97 29.69 -24.39
CA MET A 726 -5.98 30.62 -23.87
C MET A 726 -5.38 31.57 -22.82
N ILE A 727 -4.55 31.07 -21.92
CA ILE A 727 -3.83 31.90 -20.93
C ILE A 727 -2.89 32.89 -21.64
N ASP A 728 -2.09 32.41 -22.60
CA ASP A 728 -1.16 33.23 -23.39
C ASP A 728 -1.85 34.35 -24.20
N GLN A 729 -3.11 34.14 -24.62
CA GLN A 729 -3.89 35.11 -25.42
C GLN A 729 -4.78 36.05 -24.60
N VAL A 730 -5.29 35.60 -23.44
CA VAL A 730 -6.26 36.36 -22.63
C VAL A 730 -5.58 37.08 -21.44
N GLY A 731 -4.42 36.59 -20.99
CA GLY A 731 -3.63 37.21 -19.93
C GLY A 731 -4.07 36.87 -18.50
N ALA A 732 -3.38 37.47 -17.53
CA ALA A 732 -3.44 37.06 -16.11
C ALA A 732 -4.77 37.37 -15.38
N GLU A 733 -5.70 38.12 -15.98
CA GLU A 733 -7.00 38.43 -15.36
C GLU A 733 -7.93 37.21 -15.20
N LEU A 734 -7.53 36.02 -15.71
CA LEU A 734 -8.21 34.75 -15.45
C LEU A 734 -8.40 34.45 -13.94
N MET A 735 -7.62 35.11 -13.08
CA MET A 735 -7.85 35.23 -11.63
C MET A 735 -9.31 35.52 -11.23
N ARG A 736 -10.08 36.32 -11.99
CA ARG A 736 -11.51 36.59 -11.69
C ARG A 736 -12.40 35.35 -11.86
N VAL A 737 -11.95 34.32 -12.59
CA VAL A 737 -12.64 33.02 -12.78
C VAL A 737 -12.31 32.02 -11.66
N PHE A 738 -11.12 32.14 -11.04
CA PHE A 738 -10.65 31.27 -9.94
C PHE A 738 -10.83 31.93 -8.56
N ASN A 739 -12.06 32.36 -8.28
CA ASN A 739 -12.45 32.93 -6.98
C ASN A 739 -12.52 31.82 -5.89
N ARG A 740 -12.68 32.20 -4.62
CA ARG A 740 -12.88 31.27 -3.48
C ARG A 740 -13.98 30.24 -3.72
N TYR A 741 -15.02 30.62 -4.47
CA TYR A 741 -16.12 29.73 -4.86
C TYR A 741 -15.67 28.64 -5.84
N THR A 742 -14.76 28.95 -6.76
CA THR A 742 -14.20 27.98 -7.71
C THR A 742 -13.31 26.95 -6.99
N PHE A 743 -12.55 27.40 -5.97
CA PHE A 743 -11.85 26.51 -5.06
C PHE A 743 -12.81 25.66 -4.20
N ALA A 744 -13.90 26.24 -3.68
CA ALA A 744 -14.91 25.50 -2.92
C ALA A 744 -15.63 24.45 -3.78
N ILE A 745 -15.95 24.76 -5.04
CA ILE A 745 -16.52 23.82 -6.01
C ILE A 745 -15.52 22.69 -6.33
N ALA A 746 -14.24 23.01 -6.54
CA ALA A 746 -13.20 22.00 -6.76
C ALA A 746 -12.98 21.11 -5.52
N ALA A 747 -13.04 21.69 -4.31
CA ALA A 747 -12.94 20.95 -3.05
C ALA A 747 -14.17 20.06 -2.80
N LEU A 748 -15.39 20.54 -3.11
CA LEU A 748 -16.62 19.75 -3.04
C LEU A 748 -16.64 18.63 -4.09
N ALA A 749 -16.17 18.88 -5.31
CA ALA A 749 -16.03 17.85 -6.34
C ALA A 749 -14.99 16.79 -5.94
N LEU A 750 -13.87 17.19 -5.35
CA LEU A 750 -12.85 16.27 -4.82
C LEU A 750 -13.37 15.49 -3.61
N ALA A 751 -14.07 16.14 -2.68
CA ALA A 751 -14.68 15.47 -1.52
C ALA A 751 -15.78 14.48 -1.94
N GLY A 752 -16.64 14.87 -2.89
CA GLY A 752 -17.65 13.99 -3.48
C GLY A 752 -17.03 12.81 -4.22
N PHE A 753 -15.94 13.02 -4.97
CA PHE A 753 -15.18 11.95 -5.61
C PHE A 753 -14.52 10.99 -4.60
N LEU A 754 -13.93 11.50 -3.53
CA LEU A 754 -13.30 10.69 -2.48
C LEU A 754 -14.34 9.91 -1.66
N PHE A 755 -15.47 10.54 -1.33
CA PHE A 755 -16.61 9.88 -0.68
C PHE A 755 -17.18 8.77 -1.58
N TRP A 756 -17.43 9.08 -2.85
CA TRP A 756 -17.94 8.11 -3.82
C TRP A 756 -16.96 6.96 -4.07
N ARG A 757 -15.64 7.21 -4.09
CA ARG A 757 -14.61 6.15 -4.12
C ARG A 757 -14.63 5.26 -2.87
N GLY A 758 -15.07 5.77 -1.72
CA GLY A 758 -15.36 4.96 -0.54
C GLY A 758 -16.53 3.98 -0.73
N SER A 759 -17.38 4.21 -1.73
CA SER A 759 -18.54 3.38 -2.08
C SER A 759 -18.36 2.50 -3.33
N THR A 760 -17.13 2.35 -3.86
CA THR A 760 -16.86 1.51 -5.06
C THR A 760 -15.68 0.56 -4.86
N GLY A 761 -15.97 -0.76 -4.85
CA GLY A 761 -15.00 -1.85 -4.69
C GLY A 761 -15.68 -3.19 -4.43
N SER A 762 -14.91 -4.28 -4.33
CA SER A 762 -15.37 -5.63 -3.93
C SER A 762 -16.20 -5.58 -2.64
N ILE A 763 -15.60 -5.03 -1.58
CA ILE A 763 -16.20 -4.85 -0.25
C ILE A 763 -17.53 -4.08 -0.29
N ALA A 764 -17.69 -3.12 -1.20
CA ALA A 764 -18.93 -2.35 -1.32
C ALA A 764 -20.06 -3.15 -1.99
N ALA A 765 -19.74 -4.16 -2.81
CA ALA A 765 -20.73 -5.12 -3.32
C ALA A 765 -21.10 -6.14 -2.23
N TYR A 766 -20.11 -6.71 -1.54
CA TYR A 766 -20.35 -7.64 -0.43
C TYR A 766 -21.13 -6.98 0.72
N GLN A 767 -20.92 -5.69 0.99
CA GLN A 767 -21.69 -4.95 2.00
C GLN A 767 -23.17 -4.79 1.63
N ILE A 768 -23.53 -4.77 0.34
CA ILE A 768 -24.95 -4.79 -0.08
C ILE A 768 -25.54 -6.17 0.21
N GLN A 769 -24.84 -7.25 -0.18
CA GLN A 769 -25.28 -8.64 0.02
C GLN A 769 -25.41 -8.99 1.51
N ALA A 770 -24.41 -8.66 2.34
CA ALA A 770 -24.46 -8.94 3.78
C ALA A 770 -25.58 -8.18 4.51
N ASN A 771 -26.04 -7.03 3.99
CA ASN A 771 -27.18 -6.32 4.58
C ASN A 771 -28.52 -7.05 4.36
N GLU A 772 -28.59 -8.04 3.46
CA GLU A 772 -29.76 -8.89 3.20
C GLU A 772 -29.98 -9.97 4.27
N PHE A 773 -29.11 -10.07 5.28
CA PHE A 773 -29.28 -10.87 6.49
C PHE A 773 -30.49 -10.37 7.31
N ASP A 774 -31.34 -11.30 7.75
CA ASP A 774 -32.64 -11.06 8.38
C ASP A 774 -32.65 -11.61 9.83
N GLY A 775 -32.69 -10.72 10.82
CA GLY A 775 -32.63 -11.10 12.24
C GLY A 775 -33.80 -11.98 12.69
N GLU A 776 -35.00 -11.77 12.13
CA GLU A 776 -36.21 -12.54 12.47
C GLU A 776 -36.06 -14.01 12.05
N ARG A 777 -35.32 -14.28 10.97
CA ARG A 777 -35.00 -15.65 10.53
C ARG A 777 -34.00 -16.33 11.45
N ALA A 778 -32.92 -15.63 11.83
CA ALA A 778 -31.95 -16.16 12.78
C ALA A 778 -32.61 -16.46 14.14
N TYR A 779 -33.53 -15.59 14.58
CA TYR A 779 -34.37 -15.81 15.78
C TYR A 779 -35.31 -17.02 15.62
N ALA A 780 -36.01 -17.16 14.49
CA ALA A 780 -36.90 -18.30 14.24
C ALA A 780 -36.17 -19.65 14.17
N GLN A 781 -34.98 -19.70 13.57
CA GLN A 781 -34.09 -20.86 13.56
C GLN A 781 -33.61 -21.22 14.98
N THR A 782 -33.29 -20.20 15.79
CA THR A 782 -32.93 -20.37 17.21
C THR A 782 -34.11 -20.93 18.01
N ALA A 783 -35.31 -20.37 17.82
CA ALA A 783 -36.53 -20.81 18.47
C ALA A 783 -36.89 -22.27 18.16
N ALA A 784 -36.73 -22.71 16.91
CA ALA A 784 -36.98 -24.09 16.50
C ALA A 784 -36.02 -25.10 17.17
N LEU A 785 -34.77 -24.69 17.43
CA LEU A 785 -33.80 -25.50 18.17
C LEU A 785 -34.05 -25.49 19.69
N SER A 786 -34.53 -24.37 20.24
CA SER A 786 -34.79 -24.18 21.67
C SER A 786 -36.18 -24.62 22.14
N ASP A 787 -37.04 -25.13 21.25
CA ASP A 787 -38.42 -25.49 21.58
C ASP A 787 -38.49 -26.65 22.62
N PRO A 788 -39.28 -26.55 23.70
CA PRO A 788 -39.40 -27.60 24.71
C PRO A 788 -39.86 -28.97 24.18
N SER A 789 -40.55 -29.03 23.03
CA SER A 789 -40.96 -30.29 22.38
C SER A 789 -39.81 -31.09 21.78
N VAL A 790 -38.60 -30.51 21.73
CA VAL A 790 -37.35 -31.22 21.38
C VAL A 790 -36.89 -32.13 22.54
N GLU A 791 -37.45 -32.00 23.75
CA GLU A 791 -37.05 -32.75 24.97
C GLU A 791 -35.57 -32.54 25.39
N GLY A 792 -34.97 -31.43 24.95
CA GLY A 792 -33.60 -31.02 25.28
C GLY A 792 -32.54 -31.64 24.39
N ARG A 793 -31.46 -30.89 24.10
CA ARG A 793 -30.43 -31.25 23.11
C ARG A 793 -29.17 -31.86 23.72
N ALA A 794 -29.27 -32.47 24.90
CA ALA A 794 -28.13 -33.00 25.63
C ALA A 794 -27.47 -34.21 24.96
N LEU A 795 -26.18 -34.43 25.24
CA LEU A 795 -25.40 -35.52 24.66
C LEU A 795 -26.10 -36.89 24.86
N GLY A 796 -26.51 -37.52 23.76
CA GLY A 796 -27.24 -38.79 23.78
C GLY A 796 -28.76 -38.71 23.98
N SER A 797 -29.35 -37.51 24.06
CA SER A 797 -30.80 -37.35 24.10
C SER A 797 -31.44 -37.56 22.72
N LEU A 798 -32.75 -37.85 22.70
CA LEU A 798 -33.54 -37.85 21.47
C LEU A 798 -33.52 -36.47 20.79
N GLY A 799 -33.58 -35.39 21.57
CA GLY A 799 -33.56 -34.02 21.07
C GLY A 799 -32.24 -33.60 20.41
N MET A 800 -31.11 -34.17 20.83
CA MET A 800 -29.83 -34.02 20.14
C MET A 800 -29.89 -34.65 18.73
N GLU A 801 -30.53 -35.82 18.58
CA GLU A 801 -30.76 -36.42 17.26
C GLU A 801 -31.75 -35.61 16.42
N VAL A 802 -32.84 -35.10 17.02
CA VAL A 802 -33.82 -34.23 16.33
C VAL A 802 -33.15 -32.95 15.82
N ALA A 803 -32.38 -32.25 16.67
CA ALA A 803 -31.65 -31.05 16.30
C ALA A 803 -30.59 -31.32 15.21
N ALA A 804 -29.85 -32.43 15.31
CA ALA A 804 -28.89 -32.82 14.27
C ALA A 804 -29.56 -33.06 12.91
N ASN A 805 -30.72 -33.72 12.89
CA ASN A 805 -31.49 -33.95 11.66
C ASN A 805 -32.11 -32.66 11.12
N TYR A 806 -32.57 -31.75 11.98
CA TYR A 806 -33.06 -30.43 11.58
C TYR A 806 -31.96 -29.62 10.88
N ILE A 807 -30.79 -29.47 11.50
CA ILE A 807 -29.66 -28.72 10.94
C ILE A 807 -29.17 -29.36 9.62
N ALA A 808 -29.15 -30.69 9.53
CA ALA A 808 -28.82 -31.39 8.29
C ALA A 808 -29.83 -31.13 7.16
N THR A 809 -31.13 -31.02 7.50
CA THR A 809 -32.20 -30.70 6.55
C THR A 809 -32.08 -29.26 6.06
N GLU A 810 -31.81 -28.30 6.95
CA GLU A 810 -31.58 -26.91 6.58
C GLU A 810 -30.29 -26.75 5.75
N PHE A 811 -29.21 -27.46 6.07
CA PHE A 811 -27.98 -27.49 5.24
C PHE A 811 -28.26 -27.99 3.80
N GLU A 812 -29.10 -29.01 3.63
CA GLU A 812 -29.51 -29.50 2.30
C GLU A 812 -30.44 -28.53 1.57
N ALA A 813 -31.43 -27.95 2.27
CA ALA A 813 -32.34 -26.94 1.72
C ALA A 813 -31.60 -25.66 1.27
N LEU A 814 -30.54 -25.29 1.98
CA LEU A 814 -29.63 -24.19 1.64
C LEU A 814 -28.54 -24.57 0.63
N GLY A 815 -28.57 -25.78 0.05
CA GLY A 815 -27.70 -26.16 -1.07
C GLY A 815 -26.23 -26.43 -0.71
N LEU A 816 -25.91 -26.69 0.56
CA LEU A 816 -24.58 -27.18 0.93
C LEU A 816 -24.35 -28.61 0.41
N GLN A 817 -23.09 -29.05 0.43
CA GLN A 817 -22.70 -30.42 0.11
C GLN A 817 -22.32 -31.20 1.37
N ALA A 818 -22.64 -32.49 1.41
CA ALA A 818 -22.33 -33.36 2.54
C ALA A 818 -20.82 -33.61 2.73
N ALA A 819 -20.28 -33.20 3.88
CA ALA A 819 -18.87 -33.38 4.26
C ALA A 819 -18.64 -34.41 5.38
N GLY A 820 -19.69 -34.92 6.02
CA GLY A 820 -19.62 -35.97 7.03
C GLY A 820 -19.28 -37.36 6.49
N GLN A 821 -19.38 -38.36 7.38
CA GLN A 821 -19.02 -39.74 7.10
C GLN A 821 -19.91 -40.33 5.98
N LYS A 822 -19.30 -41.12 5.11
CA LYS A 822 -19.96 -41.84 3.99
C LYS A 822 -20.75 -40.92 3.04
N PHE A 823 -20.34 -39.65 2.89
CA PHE A 823 -21.06 -38.63 2.12
C PHE A 823 -22.46 -38.28 2.68
N THR A 824 -22.66 -38.45 3.99
CA THR A 824 -23.80 -37.87 4.72
C THR A 824 -23.39 -36.56 5.41
N TYR A 825 -24.33 -35.80 5.97
CA TYR A 825 -23.98 -34.65 6.81
C TYR A 825 -23.36 -35.03 8.16
N PHE A 826 -23.45 -36.29 8.59
CA PHE A 826 -23.11 -36.68 9.96
C PHE A 826 -21.67 -37.23 10.09
N GLN A 827 -20.88 -36.66 11.01
CA GLN A 827 -19.74 -37.37 11.62
C GLN A 827 -20.17 -37.86 13.00
N THR A 828 -20.33 -39.17 13.17
CA THR A 828 -20.58 -39.75 14.50
C THR A 828 -19.26 -39.99 15.22
N ARG A 829 -19.16 -39.56 16.49
CA ARG A 829 -18.08 -39.91 17.42
C ARG A 829 -18.66 -40.56 18.67
N ASN A 830 -17.98 -41.59 19.20
CA ASN A 830 -18.39 -42.23 20.45
C ASN A 830 -17.84 -41.44 21.63
N ARG A 831 -18.71 -40.76 22.37
CA ARG A 831 -18.39 -40.06 23.62
C ARG A 831 -18.71 -40.92 24.83
N GLY A 832 -18.28 -40.46 26.00
CA GLY A 832 -18.73 -40.96 27.29
C GLY A 832 -18.95 -39.82 28.26
N PHE A 833 -19.93 -39.92 29.14
CA PHE A 833 -20.22 -38.92 30.16
C PHE A 833 -20.77 -39.58 31.41
N GLN A 834 -20.84 -38.81 32.49
CA GLN A 834 -21.54 -39.15 33.72
C GLN A 834 -22.78 -38.26 33.84
N THR A 835 -23.92 -38.87 34.20
CA THR A 835 -25.11 -38.15 34.69
C THR A 835 -25.09 -38.13 36.21
N ILE A 836 -25.88 -37.23 36.81
CA ILE A 836 -26.27 -37.30 38.21
C ILE A 836 -27.76 -37.64 38.21
N ASP A 837 -28.11 -38.80 38.78
CA ASP A 837 -29.45 -39.40 38.65
C ASP A 837 -30.33 -39.16 39.89
N SER A 838 -29.75 -38.62 40.95
CA SER A 838 -30.44 -38.18 42.16
C SER A 838 -29.76 -36.94 42.73
N ILE A 839 -30.52 -36.11 43.44
CA ILE A 839 -30.01 -34.84 44.01
C ILE A 839 -28.82 -35.14 44.95
N PRO A 840 -27.62 -34.59 44.69
CA PRO A 840 -26.44 -34.80 45.54
C PRO A 840 -26.68 -34.34 46.97
N VAL A 841 -26.04 -34.99 47.95
CA VAL A 841 -26.27 -34.72 49.38
C VAL A 841 -24.99 -34.25 50.07
N LEU A 842 -25.00 -32.99 50.51
CA LEU A 842 -23.99 -32.41 51.41
C LEU A 842 -24.59 -32.16 52.81
N ILE A 843 -23.98 -32.77 53.84
CA ILE A 843 -24.35 -32.61 55.26
C ILE A 843 -23.12 -32.19 56.06
N ILE A 844 -23.24 -31.10 56.82
CA ILE A 844 -22.23 -30.66 57.79
C ILE A 844 -22.72 -31.05 59.18
N HIS A 845 -21.88 -31.76 59.97
CA HIS A 845 -22.25 -32.28 61.30
C HIS A 845 -21.95 -31.28 62.44
N ASP A 846 -22.31 -30.00 62.22
CA ASP A 846 -22.14 -28.90 63.17
C ASP A 846 -23.43 -28.57 63.97
N GLY A 847 -24.58 -29.13 63.56
CA GLY A 847 -25.89 -28.82 64.14
C GLY A 847 -26.55 -27.53 63.62
N GLY A 848 -25.98 -26.92 62.58
CA GLY A 848 -26.56 -25.78 61.86
C GLY A 848 -27.70 -26.17 60.89
N PRO A 849 -28.18 -25.22 60.06
CA PRO A 849 -29.28 -25.48 59.12
C PRO A 849 -28.89 -26.49 58.03
N THR A 850 -29.90 -27.18 57.49
CA THR A 850 -29.74 -28.00 56.27
C THR A 850 -29.33 -27.11 55.10
N LEU A 851 -28.40 -27.60 54.27
CA LEU A 851 -27.96 -26.92 53.05
C LEU A 851 -28.94 -27.19 51.89
N THR A 852 -29.05 -26.21 50.99
CA THR A 852 -29.90 -26.22 49.81
C THR A 852 -29.05 -26.41 48.55
N TYR A 853 -29.38 -27.41 47.74
CA TYR A 853 -28.80 -27.60 46.41
C TYR A 853 -29.10 -26.36 45.51
N HIS A 854 -28.22 -26.07 44.54
CA HIS A 854 -28.17 -24.87 43.70
C HIS A 854 -28.05 -23.49 44.38
N LYS A 855 -28.01 -23.43 45.71
CA LYS A 855 -27.92 -22.17 46.46
C LYS A 855 -26.79 -22.15 47.49
N ASP A 856 -26.64 -23.23 48.25
CA ASP A 856 -25.59 -23.38 49.24
C ASP A 856 -24.45 -24.27 48.71
N TYR A 857 -24.74 -25.19 47.78
CA TYR A 857 -23.79 -26.04 47.05
C TYR A 857 -24.33 -26.53 45.68
N ASN A 858 -23.42 -26.92 44.78
CA ASN A 858 -23.68 -27.52 43.45
C ASN A 858 -22.61 -28.61 43.16
N GLU A 859 -22.85 -29.54 42.22
CA GLU A 859 -21.79 -30.47 41.77
C GLU A 859 -20.59 -29.74 41.15
N PHE A 860 -19.37 -30.23 41.42
CA PHE A 860 -18.19 -29.71 40.74
C PHE A 860 -17.97 -30.39 39.38
N ALA A 861 -18.05 -29.63 38.29
CA ALA A 861 -17.87 -30.11 36.92
C ALA A 861 -16.37 -30.20 36.52
N GLY A 862 -15.64 -31.09 37.20
CA GLY A 862 -14.20 -31.29 37.00
C GLY A 862 -13.81 -32.15 35.79
N GLU A 863 -12.50 -32.35 35.64
CA GLU A 863 -11.91 -33.27 34.65
C GLU A 863 -11.96 -34.76 35.06
N HIS A 864 -12.43 -35.06 36.27
CA HIS A 864 -12.51 -36.41 36.86
C HIS A 864 -13.95 -36.74 37.26
N ARG A 865 -14.24 -38.02 37.48
CA ARG A 865 -15.53 -38.45 38.05
C ARG A 865 -15.66 -38.01 39.50
N ILE A 866 -16.92 -37.72 39.88
CA ILE A 866 -17.28 -37.22 41.21
C ILE A 866 -18.30 -38.11 41.95
N ASP A 867 -18.65 -39.29 41.41
CA ASP A 867 -19.46 -40.26 42.16
C ASP A 867 -18.70 -40.84 43.36
N GLY A 868 -19.42 -41.06 44.45
CA GLY A 868 -18.85 -41.61 45.67
C GLY A 868 -19.58 -41.17 46.94
N ILE A 869 -19.16 -41.75 48.06
CA ILE A 869 -19.64 -41.42 49.40
C ILE A 869 -18.42 -41.16 50.29
N ALA A 870 -18.31 -39.93 50.79
CA ALA A 870 -17.28 -39.51 51.73
C ALA A 870 -17.92 -39.06 53.05
N SER A 871 -17.28 -39.38 54.18
CA SER A 871 -17.74 -38.91 55.49
C SER A 871 -16.57 -38.79 56.45
N SER A 872 -16.00 -37.60 56.59
CA SER A 872 -14.81 -37.36 57.41
C SER A 872 -14.64 -35.90 57.85
N GLY A 873 -13.55 -35.61 58.56
CA GLY A 873 -13.15 -34.25 58.95
C GLY A 873 -12.77 -33.38 57.74
N VAL A 874 -13.05 -32.08 57.85
CA VAL A 874 -12.72 -31.08 56.84
C VAL A 874 -11.40 -30.38 57.18
N ARG A 875 -10.49 -30.27 56.22
CA ARG A 875 -9.24 -29.49 56.27
C ARG A 875 -9.29 -28.37 55.23
N PHE A 876 -9.05 -27.14 55.64
CA PHE A 876 -8.75 -26.05 54.72
C PHE A 876 -7.30 -26.16 54.23
N VAL A 877 -7.09 -26.02 52.92
CA VAL A 877 -5.76 -26.01 52.27
C VAL A 877 -5.72 -24.85 51.28
N ASN A 878 -4.65 -24.05 51.33
CA ASN A 878 -4.42 -22.88 50.50
C ASN A 878 -2.89 -22.76 50.21
N PHE A 879 -2.50 -22.25 49.06
CA PHE A 879 -1.12 -22.17 48.59
C PHE A 879 -0.69 -20.71 48.35
N GLY A 880 0.55 -20.39 48.75
CA GLY A 880 1.23 -19.19 48.27
C GLY A 880 1.57 -19.29 46.78
N GLU A 881 2.29 -18.31 46.21
CA GLU A 881 2.66 -18.32 44.78
C GLU A 881 3.40 -19.63 44.43
N VAL A 882 2.77 -20.51 43.63
CA VAL A 882 3.36 -21.79 43.23
C VAL A 882 4.08 -21.63 41.89
N ARG A 883 5.31 -22.13 41.81
CA ARG A 883 6.11 -22.02 40.58
C ARG A 883 5.62 -22.99 39.51
N GLU A 884 4.96 -22.45 38.49
CA GLU A 884 4.57 -23.21 37.30
C GLU A 884 5.76 -23.44 36.34
N TYR A 885 5.78 -24.61 35.70
CA TYR A 885 6.58 -24.88 34.51
C TYR A 885 5.83 -25.84 33.56
N GLU A 886 5.98 -25.66 32.25
CA GLU A 886 5.32 -26.52 31.27
C GLU A 886 6.23 -27.68 30.81
N LEU A 887 5.71 -28.89 30.78
CA LEU A 887 6.40 -30.08 30.26
C LEU A 887 5.46 -30.87 29.33
N HIS A 888 5.87 -31.10 28.09
CA HIS A 888 5.11 -31.85 27.07
C HIS A 888 3.68 -31.32 26.76
N GLY A 889 3.39 -30.04 27.02
CA GLY A 889 2.05 -29.46 26.82
C GLY A 889 1.17 -29.48 28.09
N TYR A 890 1.74 -29.79 29.25
CA TYR A 890 1.04 -29.83 30.54
C TYR A 890 1.70 -28.91 31.56
N LYS A 891 0.87 -28.09 32.24
CA LYS A 891 1.28 -27.31 33.41
C LYS A 891 1.69 -28.25 34.54
N HIS A 892 2.90 -28.09 35.04
CA HIS A 892 3.41 -28.73 36.25
C HIS A 892 3.69 -27.65 37.29
N TYR A 893 3.60 -28.02 38.56
CA TYR A 893 3.75 -27.11 39.69
C TYR A 893 4.84 -27.64 40.63
N ASP A 894 5.74 -26.77 41.08
CA ASP A 894 6.88 -27.09 41.97
C ASP A 894 6.38 -27.32 43.42
N LEU A 895 5.70 -28.45 43.64
CA LEU A 895 5.00 -28.84 44.87
C LEU A 895 5.73 -29.97 45.63
N PRO A 896 5.52 -30.13 46.95
CA PRO A 896 6.10 -31.24 47.72
C PRO A 896 5.62 -32.63 47.26
N ASP A 897 6.55 -33.57 47.10
CA ASP A 897 6.31 -34.96 46.70
C ASP A 897 5.45 -35.79 47.70
N ASP A 898 5.21 -35.27 48.91
CA ASP A 898 4.61 -36.00 50.04
C ASP A 898 3.19 -35.56 50.46
N LEU A 899 2.53 -34.69 49.69
CA LEU A 899 1.16 -34.25 49.93
C LEU A 899 0.15 -35.41 49.96
N ASN A 900 -0.41 -35.70 51.14
CA ASN A 900 -1.29 -36.85 51.36
C ASN A 900 -2.36 -36.58 52.43
N TYR A 901 -3.59 -36.39 51.98
CA TYR A 901 -4.78 -36.13 52.81
C TYR A 901 -5.74 -37.33 52.84
N SER A 902 -5.20 -38.55 52.68
CA SER A 902 -5.98 -39.80 52.61
C SER A 902 -6.94 -39.95 53.80
N GLY A 903 -8.24 -39.76 53.54
CA GLY A 903 -9.28 -39.87 54.55
C GLY A 903 -9.77 -38.55 55.14
N GLU A 904 -9.36 -37.38 54.65
CA GLU A 904 -9.94 -36.07 54.97
C GLU A 904 -10.65 -35.45 53.75
N ILE A 905 -11.62 -34.56 53.99
CA ILE A 905 -12.28 -33.75 52.97
C ILE A 905 -11.56 -32.41 52.89
N LEU A 906 -11.15 -31.99 51.69
CA LEU A 906 -10.45 -30.72 51.52
C LEU A 906 -11.44 -29.58 51.27
N LEU A 907 -11.18 -28.41 51.86
CA LEU A 907 -11.79 -27.14 51.53
C LEU A 907 -10.72 -26.25 50.89
N VAL A 908 -10.93 -25.82 49.64
CA VAL A 908 -9.96 -25.06 48.84
C VAL A 908 -10.63 -23.90 48.11
N PHE A 909 -9.85 -22.87 47.72
CA PHE A 909 -10.31 -21.94 46.70
C PHE A 909 -10.29 -22.61 45.32
N GLU A 910 -11.11 -22.08 44.41
CA GLU A 910 -11.17 -22.55 43.02
C GLU A 910 -9.82 -22.39 42.28
N GLU A 911 -9.04 -21.37 42.64
CA GLU A 911 -7.68 -21.10 42.14
C GLU A 911 -6.65 -22.13 42.64
N ASP A 912 -6.81 -22.68 43.85
CA ASP A 912 -5.91 -23.67 44.46
C ASP A 912 -6.14 -25.11 43.94
N LEU A 913 -7.29 -25.35 43.30
CA LEU A 913 -7.73 -26.68 42.90
C LEU A 913 -6.72 -27.47 42.04
N PRO A 914 -5.96 -26.86 41.10
CA PRO A 914 -4.93 -27.56 40.33
C PRO A 914 -3.83 -28.18 41.20
N PHE A 915 -3.50 -27.57 42.35
CA PHE A 915 -2.42 -28.02 43.22
C PHE A 915 -2.82 -29.25 44.05
N VAL A 916 -4.06 -29.29 44.56
CA VAL A 916 -4.58 -30.46 45.31
C VAL A 916 -5.05 -31.60 44.42
N ARG A 917 -5.19 -31.39 43.11
CA ARG A 917 -5.83 -32.33 42.17
C ARG A 917 -5.26 -33.75 42.25
N GLY A 918 -3.93 -33.89 42.28
CA GLY A 918 -3.22 -35.17 42.39
C GLY A 918 -2.99 -35.67 43.81
N ALA A 919 -3.33 -34.90 44.84
CA ALA A 919 -3.14 -35.29 46.23
C ALA A 919 -4.28 -36.22 46.71
N PRO A 920 -3.97 -37.38 47.33
CA PRO A 920 -4.98 -38.28 47.87
C PRO A 920 -5.87 -37.62 48.92
N ARG A 921 -7.18 -37.78 48.80
CA ARG A 921 -8.21 -37.15 49.65
C ARG A 921 -9.50 -37.97 49.63
N ALA A 922 -10.43 -37.69 50.54
CA ALA A 922 -11.75 -38.34 50.59
C ALA A 922 -12.83 -37.59 49.77
N GLY A 923 -12.69 -36.27 49.60
CA GLY A 923 -13.63 -35.42 48.87
C GLY A 923 -13.14 -33.97 48.79
N THR A 924 -13.80 -33.14 47.99
CA THR A 924 -13.38 -31.74 47.73
C THR A 924 -14.56 -30.76 47.86
N LEU A 925 -14.41 -29.73 48.68
CA LEU A 925 -15.31 -28.58 48.77
C LEU A 925 -14.56 -27.38 48.19
N ILE A 926 -15.15 -26.77 47.16
CA ILE A 926 -14.50 -25.71 46.38
C ILE A 926 -15.30 -24.43 46.59
N ILE A 927 -14.64 -23.40 47.13
CA ILE A 927 -15.27 -22.10 47.34
C ILE A 927 -15.47 -21.45 45.98
N ALA A 928 -16.73 -21.31 45.54
CA ALA A 928 -17.06 -20.78 44.21
C ALA A 928 -16.66 -19.30 44.09
N SER A 929 -15.93 -18.97 43.02
CA SER A 929 -15.53 -17.58 42.71
C SER A 929 -16.71 -16.71 42.24
N GLU A 930 -17.62 -17.29 41.46
CA GLU A 930 -18.85 -16.65 40.98
C GLU A 930 -20.09 -17.32 41.60
N PRO A 931 -21.02 -16.58 42.26
CA PRO A 931 -22.28 -17.14 42.77
C PRO A 931 -23.14 -17.83 41.70
N GLU A 932 -23.04 -17.37 40.45
CA GLU A 932 -23.75 -17.89 39.28
C GLU A 932 -23.45 -19.37 39.02
N VAL A 933 -22.22 -19.84 39.33
CA VAL A 933 -21.77 -21.22 39.14
C VAL A 933 -22.61 -22.23 39.91
N LEU A 934 -23.25 -21.82 41.02
CA LEU A 934 -24.14 -22.69 41.79
C LEU A 934 -25.44 -23.03 41.02
N ASN A 935 -25.80 -22.25 40.01
CA ASN A 935 -26.98 -22.45 39.14
C ASN A 935 -26.61 -22.91 37.72
N ARG A 936 -25.32 -23.15 37.42
CA ARG A 936 -24.87 -23.62 36.11
C ARG A 936 -24.79 -25.14 36.07
N ARG A 937 -25.39 -25.75 35.03
CA ARG A 937 -25.33 -27.18 34.74
C ARG A 937 -24.23 -27.50 33.74
N TYR A 938 -23.48 -28.58 33.97
CA TYR A 938 -22.43 -29.03 33.05
C TYR A 938 -22.54 -30.54 32.80
N THR A 939 -22.00 -31.01 31.69
CA THR A 939 -21.80 -32.45 31.45
C THR A 939 -20.53 -32.93 32.16
N ILE A 940 -20.61 -34.02 32.91
CA ILE A 940 -19.48 -34.56 33.70
C ILE A 940 -18.71 -35.59 32.86
N PRO A 941 -17.36 -35.61 32.88
CA PRO A 941 -16.57 -36.58 32.13
C PRO A 941 -16.71 -38.02 32.69
N ASN A 942 -16.20 -38.97 31.91
CA ASN A 942 -16.44 -40.39 32.11
C ASN A 942 -15.29 -41.15 32.81
N ASP A 943 -14.17 -40.46 33.03
CA ASP A 943 -12.84 -40.99 33.36
C ASP A 943 -12.37 -42.11 32.41
N ASP A 944 -11.58 -41.73 31.40
CA ASP A 944 -11.07 -42.65 30.37
C ASP A 944 -9.59 -42.98 30.59
N GLU A 945 -9.19 -44.22 30.29
CA GLU A 945 -7.90 -44.83 30.64
C GLU A 945 -6.69 -44.07 30.06
N PHE A 946 -6.91 -43.21 29.06
CA PHE A 946 -5.87 -42.41 28.41
C PHE A 946 -5.16 -41.46 29.39
N TRP A 947 -5.91 -40.75 30.24
CA TRP A 947 -5.34 -39.84 31.23
C TRP A 947 -4.62 -40.57 32.37
N MET A 948 -5.06 -41.78 32.71
CA MET A 948 -4.40 -42.63 33.70
C MET A 948 -3.10 -43.28 33.19
N ASN A 949 -2.98 -43.52 31.87
CA ASN A 949 -1.81 -44.18 31.28
C ASN A 949 -0.63 -43.23 30.97
N SER A 950 -0.85 -41.92 31.01
CA SER A 950 0.23 -40.93 30.95
C SER A 950 1.12 -41.05 32.18
N ARG A 951 2.36 -41.50 31.98
CA ARG A 951 3.37 -41.91 33.00
C ARG A 951 3.87 -40.81 33.94
N TRP A 952 3.15 -39.69 34.06
CA TRP A 952 3.59 -38.46 34.72
C TRP A 952 2.76 -38.09 35.94
N ASN A 953 1.55 -38.64 36.07
CA ASN A 953 0.90 -38.82 37.37
C ASN A 953 1.18 -40.24 37.89
N ASN A 954 1.34 -40.42 39.21
CA ASN A 954 1.63 -41.72 39.85
C ASN A 954 0.39 -42.65 39.93
N GLY A 955 -0.43 -42.69 38.88
CA GLY A 955 -1.60 -43.58 38.77
C GLY A 955 -2.75 -43.25 39.73
N GLN A 956 -2.85 -42.00 40.20
CA GLN A 956 -3.82 -41.56 41.21
C GLN A 956 -4.60 -40.32 40.76
N ALA A 957 -5.35 -40.46 39.66
CA ALA A 957 -6.65 -39.81 39.62
C ALA A 957 -7.54 -40.53 40.64
N LEU A 958 -8.05 -39.80 41.64
CA LEU A 958 -8.86 -40.37 42.71
C LEU A 958 -10.28 -39.81 42.62
N ASP A 959 -11.15 -40.59 41.98
CA ASP A 959 -12.62 -40.42 41.99
C ASP A 959 -13.07 -40.05 43.40
N SER A 960 -13.59 -38.85 43.58
CA SER A 960 -13.96 -38.34 44.90
C SER A 960 -15.05 -37.28 44.81
N PRO A 961 -16.09 -37.36 45.66
CA PRO A 961 -17.21 -36.43 45.61
C PRO A 961 -16.70 -35.01 45.81
N SER A 962 -17.11 -34.14 44.90
CA SER A 962 -16.62 -32.77 44.81
C SER A 962 -17.77 -31.80 44.54
N TYR A 963 -17.85 -30.72 45.31
CA TYR A 963 -18.90 -29.71 45.23
C TYR A 963 -18.31 -28.29 45.16
N TRP A 964 -18.90 -27.44 44.32
CA TRP A 964 -18.85 -26.00 44.55
C TRP A 964 -19.74 -25.66 45.76
N ILE A 965 -19.28 -24.75 46.62
CA ILE A 965 -20.05 -24.23 47.77
C ILE A 965 -20.07 -22.70 47.77
N SER A 966 -21.13 -22.12 48.34
CA SER A 966 -21.25 -20.67 48.50
C SER A 966 -20.24 -20.12 49.53
N GLU A 967 -19.85 -18.84 49.40
CA GLU A 967 -18.99 -18.16 50.39
C GLU A 967 -19.57 -18.29 51.82
N ALA A 968 -20.89 -18.18 51.98
CA ALA A 968 -21.58 -18.35 53.25
C ALA A 968 -21.47 -19.78 53.83
N THR A 969 -21.35 -20.81 52.99
CA THR A 969 -21.13 -22.20 53.41
C THR A 969 -19.66 -22.44 53.75
N ALA A 970 -18.74 -21.78 53.04
CA ALA A 970 -17.31 -21.77 53.38
C ALA A 970 -17.06 -21.09 54.74
N ASP A 971 -17.60 -19.89 54.96
CA ASP A 971 -17.54 -19.16 56.23
C ASP A 971 -18.12 -19.94 57.40
N ARG A 972 -19.19 -20.72 57.17
CA ARG A 972 -19.74 -21.63 58.17
C ARG A 972 -18.73 -22.70 58.59
N LEU A 973 -18.04 -23.33 57.63
CA LEU A 973 -16.99 -24.32 57.91
C LEU A 973 -15.76 -23.69 58.61
N LEU A 974 -15.36 -22.49 58.17
CA LEU A 974 -14.23 -21.73 58.70
C LEU A 974 -14.52 -21.07 60.07
N SER A 975 -15.77 -20.94 60.46
CA SER A 975 -16.18 -20.35 61.75
C SER A 975 -15.54 -21.06 62.96
N GLY A 976 -15.23 -22.35 62.85
CA GLY A 976 -14.52 -23.13 63.88
C GLY A 976 -13.10 -22.65 64.19
N ILE A 977 -12.45 -21.95 63.24
CA ILE A 977 -11.12 -21.33 63.41
C ILE A 977 -11.20 -19.80 63.53
N GLY A 978 -12.40 -19.22 63.51
CA GLY A 978 -12.62 -17.79 63.75
C GLY A 978 -12.21 -16.86 62.60
N LYS A 979 -12.12 -17.36 61.36
CA LYS A 979 -11.81 -16.59 60.14
C LYS A 979 -12.93 -16.72 59.10
N THR A 980 -12.97 -15.79 58.15
CA THR A 980 -13.78 -15.91 56.92
C THR A 980 -12.91 -16.32 55.71
N SER A 981 -13.53 -16.81 54.65
CA SER A 981 -12.88 -17.12 53.37
C SER A 981 -12.17 -15.88 52.79
N SER A 982 -12.87 -14.75 52.73
CA SER A 982 -12.34 -13.47 52.24
C SER A 982 -11.28 -12.82 53.15
N GLN A 983 -11.05 -13.35 54.36
CA GLN A 983 -9.85 -13.07 55.16
C GLN A 983 -8.67 -13.99 54.79
N LEU A 984 -8.92 -15.29 54.60
CA LEU A 984 -7.90 -16.25 54.19
C LEU A 984 -7.35 -15.96 52.78
N LEU A 985 -8.18 -15.42 51.88
CA LEU A 985 -7.76 -14.94 50.56
C LEU A 985 -6.84 -13.71 50.66
N GLN A 986 -6.94 -12.90 51.72
CA GLN A 986 -5.99 -11.81 51.97
C GLN A 986 -4.68 -12.32 52.59
N GLU A 987 -4.76 -13.29 53.50
CA GLU A 987 -3.57 -13.94 54.07
C GLU A 987 -2.76 -14.72 53.02
N GLN A 988 -3.39 -15.22 51.95
CA GLN A 988 -2.71 -15.86 50.81
C GLN A 988 -1.68 -14.95 50.13
N ILE A 989 -1.90 -13.63 50.13
CA ILE A 989 -0.98 -12.64 49.54
C ILE A 989 0.29 -12.47 50.40
N ASP A 990 0.23 -12.83 51.68
CA ASP A 990 1.36 -12.75 52.63
C ASP A 990 2.14 -14.08 52.75
N LEU A 991 1.75 -15.16 52.04
CA LEU A 991 2.45 -16.46 52.01
C LEU A 991 3.71 -16.40 51.13
N GLU A 992 4.78 -17.11 51.52
CA GLU A 992 5.99 -17.25 50.69
C GLU A 992 5.78 -18.20 49.49
N MET A 993 6.63 -18.08 48.46
CA MET A 993 6.57 -18.91 47.25
C MET A 993 6.74 -20.40 47.60
N GLY A 994 5.70 -21.21 47.32
CA GLY A 994 5.63 -22.62 47.70
C GLY A 994 5.25 -22.92 49.16
N GLU A 995 4.84 -21.92 49.95
CA GLU A 995 4.26 -22.13 51.29
C GLU A 995 2.83 -22.67 51.18
N ILE A 996 2.45 -23.55 52.11
CA ILE A 996 1.12 -24.20 52.14
C ILE A 996 0.47 -23.99 53.51
N LEU A 997 -0.71 -23.38 53.51
CA LEU A 997 -1.52 -23.12 54.69
C LEU A 997 -2.54 -24.26 54.89
N GLU A 998 -2.20 -25.22 55.75
CA GLU A 998 -3.09 -26.31 56.15
C GLU A 998 -3.75 -26.06 57.52
N VAL A 999 -5.09 -26.14 57.59
CA VAL A 999 -5.83 -26.01 58.86
C VAL A 999 -6.98 -27.02 58.95
N SER A 1000 -6.89 -27.97 59.89
CA SER A 1000 -8.02 -28.86 60.22
C SER A 1000 -9.11 -28.08 60.96
N LEU A 1001 -10.34 -28.10 60.44
CA LEU A 1001 -11.44 -27.23 60.91
C LEU A 1001 -12.21 -27.82 62.11
N GLY A 1002 -11.94 -29.07 62.50
CA GLY A 1002 -12.62 -29.76 63.60
C GLY A 1002 -14.08 -30.16 63.34
N VAL A 1003 -14.61 -29.83 62.15
CA VAL A 1003 -15.96 -30.18 61.69
C VAL A 1003 -15.88 -31.40 60.77
N THR A 1004 -16.86 -32.30 60.83
CA THR A 1004 -17.03 -33.39 59.86
C THR A 1004 -18.13 -33.08 58.86
N ALA A 1005 -17.94 -33.51 57.61
CA ALA A 1005 -18.93 -33.43 56.55
C ALA A 1005 -19.20 -34.82 55.95
N THR A 1006 -20.40 -35.02 55.42
CA THR A 1006 -20.79 -36.18 54.60
C THR A 1006 -21.19 -35.67 53.21
N MET A 1007 -20.66 -36.33 52.18
CA MET A 1007 -20.88 -36.04 50.76
C MET A 1007 -21.34 -37.32 50.08
N GLN A 1008 -22.39 -37.26 49.26
CA GLN A 1008 -22.88 -38.38 48.48
C GLN A 1008 -23.31 -37.90 47.08
N VAL A 1009 -22.68 -38.46 46.06
CA VAL A 1009 -23.01 -38.25 44.65
C VAL A 1009 -23.29 -39.62 44.02
N GLU A 1010 -24.49 -39.76 43.46
CA GLU A 1010 -24.91 -40.95 42.71
C GLU A 1010 -25.10 -40.58 41.24
N GLY A 1011 -24.45 -41.31 40.34
CA GLY A 1011 -24.48 -40.98 38.92
C GLY A 1011 -24.05 -42.11 37.99
N GLN A 1012 -24.82 -42.31 36.92
CA GLN A 1012 -24.60 -43.35 35.92
C GLN A 1012 -23.56 -42.94 34.87
N VAL A 1013 -22.66 -43.87 34.57
CA VAL A 1013 -21.54 -43.69 33.62
C VAL A 1013 -21.92 -44.28 32.26
N TYR A 1014 -22.20 -43.40 31.28
CA TYR A 1014 -22.61 -43.78 29.92
C TYR A 1014 -21.40 -43.87 28.99
N LYS A 1015 -20.98 -45.08 28.61
CA LYS A 1015 -19.83 -45.33 27.72
C LYS A 1015 -20.27 -45.58 26.26
N ARG A 1016 -19.59 -44.91 25.31
CA ARG A 1016 -19.75 -45.04 23.84
C ARG A 1016 -21.11 -44.59 23.28
N ILE A 1017 -21.61 -43.46 23.76
CA ILE A 1017 -22.80 -42.80 23.22
C ILE A 1017 -22.44 -42.07 21.92
N PRO A 1018 -23.24 -42.19 20.84
CA PRO A 1018 -22.97 -41.47 19.60
C PRO A 1018 -23.28 -39.97 19.75
N ALA A 1019 -22.25 -39.14 19.80
CA ALA A 1019 -22.36 -37.73 19.48
C ALA A 1019 -22.43 -37.56 17.97
N PHE A 1020 -23.28 -36.65 17.50
CA PHE A 1020 -23.37 -36.30 16.07
C PHE A 1020 -22.77 -34.90 15.85
N HIS A 1021 -21.92 -34.77 14.83
CA HIS A 1021 -21.55 -33.47 14.29
C HIS A 1021 -22.17 -33.35 12.89
N VAL A 1022 -22.84 -32.24 12.61
CA VAL A 1022 -23.46 -31.94 11.32
C VAL A 1022 -22.49 -31.06 10.52
N ILE A 1023 -22.02 -31.57 9.38
CA ILE A 1023 -20.91 -31.04 8.61
C ILE A 1023 -21.35 -30.86 7.14
N GLY A 1024 -21.60 -29.61 6.76
CA GLY A 1024 -21.90 -29.19 5.38
C GLY A 1024 -20.77 -28.33 4.82
N HIS A 1025 -20.43 -28.50 3.54
CA HIS A 1025 -19.42 -27.66 2.87
C HIS A 1025 -20.01 -26.89 1.69
N LEU A 1026 -19.64 -25.62 1.58
CA LEU A 1026 -19.83 -24.81 0.38
C LEU A 1026 -18.49 -24.80 -0.35
N PRO A 1027 -18.32 -25.57 -1.45
CA PRO A 1027 -17.04 -25.66 -2.15
C PRO A 1027 -16.63 -24.30 -2.72
N GLY A 1028 -15.33 -24.00 -2.62
CA GLY A 1028 -14.70 -22.90 -3.33
C GLY A 1028 -14.85 -23.09 -4.83
N VAL A 1029 -15.21 -22.02 -5.56
CA VAL A 1029 -15.22 -22.05 -7.02
C VAL A 1029 -13.77 -22.02 -7.49
N LEU A 1030 -13.28 -23.19 -7.94
CA LEU A 1030 -11.91 -23.48 -8.36
C LEU A 1030 -11.33 -22.34 -9.19
N SER A 1031 -10.50 -21.53 -8.54
CA SER A 1031 -10.17 -20.21 -9.05
C SER A 1031 -9.15 -20.32 -10.17
N ASN A 1032 -9.56 -19.97 -11.40
CA ASN A 1032 -8.64 -19.92 -12.53
C ASN A 1032 -7.59 -18.78 -12.44
N GLN A 1033 -7.62 -18.02 -11.35
CA GLN A 1033 -6.60 -17.07 -10.92
C GLN A 1033 -5.62 -17.71 -9.92
N PHE A 1034 -6.09 -18.54 -8.99
CA PHE A 1034 -5.28 -19.15 -7.94
C PHE A 1034 -5.58 -20.66 -7.88
N ALA A 1035 -4.66 -21.49 -8.41
CA ALA A 1035 -4.73 -22.93 -8.19
C ALA A 1035 -4.27 -23.20 -6.76
N GLY A 1036 -5.01 -24.00 -5.99
CA GLY A 1036 -4.77 -24.12 -4.56
C GLY A 1036 -5.26 -22.88 -3.78
N ILE A 1037 -6.55 -22.55 -3.97
CA ILE A 1037 -7.32 -21.70 -3.03
C ILE A 1037 -8.71 -22.27 -2.78
N ASP A 1038 -9.25 -23.08 -3.68
CA ASP A 1038 -10.40 -23.95 -3.41
C ASP A 1038 -10.08 -25.04 -2.38
N ASP A 1039 -8.81 -25.44 -2.25
CA ASP A 1039 -8.26 -26.23 -1.15
C ASP A 1039 -8.05 -25.40 0.15
N ARG A 1040 -8.15 -24.07 0.12
CA ARG A 1040 -8.13 -23.28 1.35
C ARG A 1040 -9.50 -23.29 1.99
N MET A 1041 -9.52 -23.62 3.27
CA MET A 1041 -10.74 -23.82 4.04
C MET A 1041 -10.91 -22.78 5.13
N ILE A 1042 -12.10 -22.18 5.17
CA ILE A 1042 -12.58 -21.39 6.31
C ILE A 1042 -13.61 -22.24 7.04
N MET A 1043 -13.33 -22.56 8.30
CA MET A 1043 -14.19 -23.39 9.13
C MET A 1043 -15.05 -22.49 10.02
N VAL A 1044 -16.37 -22.65 9.96
CA VAL A 1044 -17.33 -21.91 10.79
C VAL A 1044 -18.00 -22.91 11.71
N LEU A 1045 -17.82 -22.75 13.01
CA LEU A 1045 -18.29 -23.69 14.03
C LEU A 1045 -19.34 -23.02 14.91
N ALA A 1046 -20.43 -23.72 15.16
CA ALA A 1046 -21.38 -23.42 16.23
C ALA A 1046 -21.63 -24.69 17.03
N GLN A 1047 -21.71 -24.56 18.35
CA GLN A 1047 -22.19 -25.65 19.19
C GLN A 1047 -23.71 -25.71 19.10
N TYR A 1048 -24.33 -26.90 19.17
CA TYR A 1048 -25.81 -27.02 19.11
C TYR A 1048 -26.44 -27.76 20.28
N ASP A 1049 -25.68 -28.53 21.05
CA ASP A 1049 -26.19 -29.26 22.21
C ASP A 1049 -26.43 -28.35 23.44
N CYS A 1050 -26.81 -28.97 24.55
CA CYS A 1050 -27.00 -28.32 25.85
C CYS A 1050 -26.54 -29.24 26.98
N PRO A 1051 -26.31 -28.72 28.21
CA PRO A 1051 -26.16 -29.57 29.38
C PRO A 1051 -27.39 -30.46 29.62
N PRO A 1052 -27.24 -31.63 30.25
CA PRO A 1052 -28.37 -32.50 30.60
C PRO A 1052 -29.23 -31.86 31.70
N THR A 1053 -30.55 -32.06 31.63
CA THR A 1053 -31.54 -31.68 32.67
C THR A 1053 -31.04 -31.98 34.10
N HIS A 1054 -31.31 -31.10 35.06
CA HIS A 1054 -30.92 -31.31 36.46
C HIS A 1054 -31.67 -32.49 37.09
N ALA A 1055 -31.12 -33.03 38.19
CA ALA A 1055 -31.70 -34.15 38.94
C ALA A 1055 -33.00 -33.80 39.69
N ASP A 1056 -33.34 -32.51 39.79
CA ASP A 1056 -34.62 -32.01 40.30
C ASP A 1056 -35.67 -31.75 39.18
N GLY A 1057 -35.25 -31.76 37.92
CA GLY A 1057 -36.08 -31.52 36.74
C GLY A 1057 -35.92 -30.16 36.05
N GLU A 1058 -34.99 -29.28 36.46
CA GLU A 1058 -34.77 -28.00 35.76
C GLU A 1058 -34.28 -28.21 34.31
N PHE A 1059 -34.90 -27.48 33.37
CA PHE A 1059 -34.70 -27.60 31.92
C PHE A 1059 -33.96 -26.41 31.32
N HIS A 1060 -32.91 -26.69 30.55
CA HIS A 1060 -32.06 -25.69 29.92
C HIS A 1060 -32.30 -25.67 28.40
N ALA A 1061 -33.01 -24.66 27.91
CA ALA A 1061 -33.26 -24.49 26.47
C ALA A 1061 -31.97 -24.13 25.69
N CYS A 1062 -31.00 -23.51 26.37
CA CYS A 1062 -29.71 -23.05 25.82
C CYS A 1062 -29.89 -22.27 24.51
N ALA A 1063 -30.82 -21.30 24.54
CA ALA A 1063 -31.26 -20.56 23.37
C ALA A 1063 -30.19 -19.58 22.89
N ASN A 1064 -29.69 -18.72 23.79
CA ASN A 1064 -28.65 -17.75 23.49
C ASN A 1064 -27.27 -18.41 23.45
N ASP A 1065 -26.93 -19.26 24.42
CA ASP A 1065 -25.64 -19.91 24.56
C ASP A 1065 -25.28 -20.73 23.30
N ASN A 1066 -26.00 -21.84 23.15
CA ASN A 1066 -26.07 -22.81 22.05
C ASN A 1066 -26.68 -22.28 20.73
N ALA A 1067 -28.01 -22.25 20.72
CA ALA A 1067 -28.80 -22.25 19.49
C ALA A 1067 -28.65 -20.96 18.65
N SER A 1068 -28.36 -19.81 19.27
CA SER A 1068 -28.15 -18.55 18.55
C SER A 1068 -26.99 -18.59 17.56
N GLY A 1069 -25.91 -19.31 17.89
CA GLY A 1069 -24.76 -19.52 17.00
C GLY A 1069 -25.15 -20.29 15.74
N VAL A 1070 -26.02 -21.29 15.88
CA VAL A 1070 -26.55 -22.09 14.76
C VAL A 1070 -27.57 -21.28 13.94
N GLY A 1071 -28.46 -20.53 14.59
CA GLY A 1071 -29.44 -19.67 13.91
C GLY A 1071 -28.77 -18.62 13.03
N VAL A 1072 -27.71 -17.96 13.53
CA VAL A 1072 -26.91 -17.03 12.74
C VAL A 1072 -26.11 -17.75 11.64
N MET A 1073 -25.56 -18.95 11.89
CA MET A 1073 -24.89 -19.73 10.86
C MET A 1073 -25.80 -20.03 9.66
N LEU A 1074 -27.01 -20.55 9.91
CA LEU A 1074 -27.98 -20.90 8.86
C LEU A 1074 -28.40 -19.69 8.04
N GLU A 1075 -28.70 -18.57 8.70
CA GLU A 1075 -29.10 -17.33 8.04
C GLU A 1075 -27.93 -16.65 7.28
N THR A 1076 -26.68 -16.80 7.74
CA THR A 1076 -25.47 -16.43 6.98
C THR A 1076 -25.31 -17.27 5.72
N ILE A 1077 -25.55 -18.59 5.79
CA ILE A 1077 -25.50 -19.48 4.61
C ILE A 1077 -26.57 -19.05 3.59
N ARG A 1078 -27.82 -18.79 4.03
CA ARG A 1078 -28.89 -18.26 3.16
C ARG A 1078 -28.45 -16.96 2.48
N THR A 1079 -27.94 -16.01 3.26
CA THR A 1079 -27.51 -14.69 2.78
C THR A 1079 -26.42 -14.82 1.71
N MET A 1080 -25.49 -15.78 1.82
CA MET A 1080 -24.50 -16.06 0.78
C MET A 1080 -25.11 -16.68 -0.48
N GLN A 1081 -26.00 -17.67 -0.34
CA GLN A 1081 -26.56 -18.39 -1.48
C GLN A 1081 -27.55 -17.55 -2.29
N GLU A 1082 -28.52 -16.92 -1.63
CA GLU A 1082 -29.57 -16.15 -2.31
C GLU A 1082 -29.03 -14.88 -2.97
N SER A 1083 -27.99 -14.26 -2.40
CA SER A 1083 -27.33 -13.09 -3.00
C SER A 1083 -26.41 -13.45 -4.19
N GLY A 1084 -26.24 -14.74 -4.51
CA GLY A 1084 -25.34 -15.22 -5.56
C GLY A 1084 -23.85 -15.13 -5.22
N TYR A 1085 -23.48 -15.08 -3.94
CA TYR A 1085 -22.08 -15.06 -3.50
C TYR A 1085 -21.42 -16.44 -3.71
N GLN A 1086 -20.62 -16.54 -4.76
CA GLN A 1086 -19.70 -17.65 -4.97
C GLN A 1086 -18.38 -17.37 -4.22
N PRO A 1087 -17.87 -18.24 -3.34
CA PRO A 1087 -16.56 -18.07 -2.73
C PRO A 1087 -15.42 -18.60 -3.62
N TYR A 1088 -14.17 -18.17 -3.38
CA TYR A 1088 -12.97 -18.83 -3.93
C TYR A 1088 -12.46 -19.93 -2.98
N LYS A 1089 -12.50 -19.67 -1.67
CA LYS A 1089 -12.14 -20.62 -0.61
C LYS A 1089 -13.33 -21.52 -0.28
N THR A 1090 -13.06 -22.76 0.12
CA THR A 1090 -14.10 -23.66 0.61
C THR A 1090 -14.54 -23.24 2.01
N PHE A 1091 -15.85 -23.12 2.25
CA PHE A 1091 -16.39 -22.99 3.61
C PHE A 1091 -16.81 -24.35 4.12
N LEU A 1092 -16.49 -24.66 5.37
CA LEU A 1092 -16.96 -25.83 6.09
C LEU A 1092 -17.75 -25.39 7.32
N PHE A 1093 -19.06 -25.59 7.26
CA PHE A 1093 -20.01 -25.26 8.32
C PHE A 1093 -20.23 -26.48 9.21
N ILE A 1094 -19.95 -26.32 10.50
CA ILE A 1094 -19.97 -27.40 11.49
C ILE A 1094 -20.88 -27.00 12.65
N ALA A 1095 -22.03 -27.64 12.75
CA ALA A 1095 -22.79 -27.67 14.00
C ALA A 1095 -22.34 -28.91 14.79
N TYR A 1096 -21.74 -28.73 15.97
CA TYR A 1096 -21.21 -29.82 16.77
C TYR A 1096 -21.94 -30.02 18.11
N SER A 1097 -22.04 -31.28 18.52
CA SER A 1097 -22.22 -31.69 19.91
C SER A 1097 -20.87 -32.17 20.49
N GLY A 1098 -20.63 -31.98 21.79
CA GLY A 1098 -19.37 -32.29 22.47
C GLY A 1098 -18.82 -31.10 23.25
N GLU A 1099 -19.41 -30.72 24.38
CA GLU A 1099 -18.88 -29.62 25.21
C GLU A 1099 -17.66 -30.04 26.05
N GLY A 1100 -16.65 -29.16 26.11
CA GLY A 1100 -15.61 -29.22 27.13
C GLY A 1100 -14.90 -30.59 27.19
N TYR A 1101 -14.86 -31.21 28.37
CA TYR A 1101 -14.19 -32.49 28.63
C TYR A 1101 -15.04 -33.74 28.30
N GLU A 1102 -16.18 -33.60 27.62
CA GLU A 1102 -17.06 -34.72 27.26
C GLU A 1102 -16.31 -35.85 26.53
N GLY A 1103 -16.40 -37.07 27.06
CA GLY A 1103 -15.75 -38.25 26.51
C GLY A 1103 -14.25 -38.37 26.72
N GLY A 1104 -13.63 -37.53 27.57
CA GLY A 1104 -12.21 -37.66 27.92
C GLY A 1104 -11.23 -37.11 26.87
N GLU A 1105 -11.73 -36.51 25.78
CA GLU A 1105 -10.91 -35.75 24.83
C GLU A 1105 -11.59 -34.41 24.53
N PRO A 1106 -11.08 -33.27 25.03
CA PRO A 1106 -11.69 -31.99 24.74
C PRO A 1106 -11.58 -31.64 23.26
N VAL A 1107 -12.59 -30.97 22.70
CA VAL A 1107 -12.48 -30.35 21.36
C VAL A 1107 -11.59 -29.10 21.47
N SER A 1108 -10.30 -29.34 21.64
CA SER A 1108 -9.29 -28.28 21.74
C SER A 1108 -9.09 -27.58 20.38
N SER A 1109 -8.48 -26.39 20.39
CA SER A 1109 -8.19 -25.65 19.14
C SER A 1109 -7.19 -26.36 18.21
N GLY A 1110 -6.47 -27.40 18.66
CA GLY A 1110 -5.65 -28.27 17.80
C GLY A 1110 -6.46 -29.36 17.09
N ASP A 1111 -7.61 -29.75 17.64
CA ASP A 1111 -8.42 -30.88 17.18
C ASP A 1111 -9.28 -30.59 15.94
N VAL A 1112 -9.20 -29.39 15.40
CA VAL A 1112 -9.94 -28.91 14.21
C VAL A 1112 -9.77 -29.87 13.01
N LYS A 1113 -8.57 -30.45 12.83
CA LYS A 1113 -8.29 -31.45 11.78
C LYS A 1113 -9.16 -32.72 11.91
N ARG A 1114 -9.57 -33.12 13.12
CA ARG A 1114 -10.37 -34.33 13.37
C ARG A 1114 -11.79 -34.27 12.77
N PHE A 1115 -12.31 -33.07 12.48
CA PHE A 1115 -13.57 -32.94 11.73
C PHE A 1115 -13.40 -33.32 10.25
N LEU A 1116 -12.21 -33.07 9.67
CA LEU A 1116 -11.89 -33.42 8.28
C LEU A 1116 -11.71 -34.93 8.08
N ASP A 1117 -11.32 -35.65 9.13
CA ASP A 1117 -11.21 -37.13 9.13
C ASP A 1117 -12.55 -37.86 9.00
N ALA A 1118 -13.69 -37.15 8.95
CA ALA A 1118 -14.98 -37.70 8.54
C ALA A 1118 -14.93 -38.33 7.13
N LYS A 1119 -14.05 -37.84 6.25
CA LYS A 1119 -14.00 -38.15 4.82
C LYS A 1119 -12.56 -38.42 4.39
N TYR A 1120 -12.25 -39.65 4.01
CA TYR A 1120 -10.87 -40.04 3.66
C TYR A 1120 -10.27 -39.13 2.58
N GLY A 1121 -9.17 -38.47 2.92
CA GLY A 1121 -8.47 -37.52 2.05
C GLY A 1121 -8.82 -36.05 2.28
N PHE A 1122 -9.88 -35.68 3.01
CA PHE A 1122 -10.21 -34.28 3.29
C PHE A 1122 -9.12 -33.59 4.13
N SER A 1123 -8.65 -34.22 5.21
CA SER A 1123 -7.56 -33.71 6.07
C SER A 1123 -6.20 -33.55 5.36
N SER A 1124 -6.04 -34.12 4.17
CA SER A 1124 -4.85 -33.98 3.31
C SER A 1124 -5.07 -33.15 2.05
N ALA A 1125 -6.30 -32.69 1.80
CA ALA A 1125 -6.69 -31.97 0.58
C ALA A 1125 -7.15 -30.52 0.85
N TYR A 1126 -7.05 -30.05 2.09
CA TYR A 1126 -7.38 -28.67 2.44
C TYR A 1126 -6.39 -28.05 3.45
N GLU A 1127 -6.01 -26.79 3.21
CA GLU A 1127 -5.24 -25.91 4.13
C GLU A 1127 -6.25 -25.07 4.95
N ILE A 1128 -6.24 -25.20 6.28
CA ILE A 1128 -7.17 -24.44 7.15
C ILE A 1128 -6.64 -23.02 7.32
N GLU A 1129 -7.26 -22.04 6.67
CA GLU A 1129 -6.80 -20.65 6.69
C GLU A 1129 -7.37 -19.85 7.88
N ALA A 1130 -8.61 -20.15 8.28
CA ALA A 1130 -9.25 -19.50 9.42
C ALA A 1130 -10.34 -20.38 10.07
N VAL A 1131 -10.53 -20.17 11.37
CA VAL A 1131 -11.55 -20.82 12.21
C VAL A 1131 -12.40 -19.73 12.86
N VAL A 1132 -13.72 -19.81 12.72
CA VAL A 1132 -14.66 -18.81 13.26
C VAL A 1132 -15.67 -19.53 14.15
N GLU A 1133 -15.60 -19.28 15.46
CA GLU A 1133 -16.49 -19.86 16.46
C GLU A 1133 -17.63 -18.89 16.79
N LEU A 1134 -18.87 -19.38 16.70
CA LEU A 1134 -20.11 -18.65 16.95
C LEU A 1134 -20.81 -19.21 18.19
N ARG A 1135 -20.97 -18.38 19.23
CA ARG A 1135 -21.65 -18.75 20.50
C ARG A 1135 -22.18 -17.48 21.17
N GLY A 1136 -23.32 -17.52 21.88
CA GLY A 1136 -23.79 -16.38 22.69
C GLY A 1136 -23.99 -15.06 21.92
N LEU A 1137 -24.59 -15.10 20.72
CA LEU A 1137 -24.70 -13.92 19.84
C LEU A 1137 -25.93 -13.04 20.12
N GLY A 1138 -26.94 -13.55 20.81
CA GLY A 1138 -28.28 -12.96 20.92
C GLY A 1138 -28.56 -12.12 22.16
N ALA A 1139 -27.73 -12.23 23.21
CA ALA A 1139 -27.97 -11.70 24.56
C ALA A 1139 -28.72 -10.35 24.59
N SER A 1140 -29.92 -10.31 25.19
CA SER A 1140 -30.82 -9.15 25.19
C SER A 1140 -30.28 -7.96 25.99
N ASP A 1141 -29.73 -8.24 27.18
CA ASP A 1141 -29.09 -7.24 28.05
C ASP A 1141 -27.60 -7.02 27.71
N GLY A 1142 -27.15 -7.59 26.59
CA GLY A 1142 -25.75 -7.65 26.20
C GLY A 1142 -25.23 -6.39 25.51
N GLY A 1143 -23.96 -6.08 25.77
CA GLY A 1143 -23.26 -4.88 25.29
C GLY A 1143 -22.62 -5.04 23.90
N ASP A 1144 -21.34 -4.69 23.81
CA ASP A 1144 -20.59 -4.68 22.54
C ASP A 1144 -20.37 -6.11 22.01
N LEU A 1145 -20.16 -6.25 20.69
CA LEU A 1145 -19.73 -7.51 20.10
C LEU A 1145 -18.27 -7.80 20.47
N LEU A 1146 -18.03 -8.91 21.16
CA LEU A 1146 -16.72 -9.31 21.64
C LEU A 1146 -16.03 -10.27 20.66
N LEU A 1147 -14.75 -10.00 20.41
CA LEU A 1147 -13.90 -10.69 19.45
C LEU A 1147 -12.66 -11.23 20.17
N ALA A 1148 -12.73 -12.45 20.71
CA ALA A 1148 -11.58 -13.11 21.33
C ALA A 1148 -10.61 -13.58 20.25
N SER A 1149 -9.34 -13.19 20.38
CA SER A 1149 -8.40 -13.20 19.26
C SER A 1149 -7.88 -14.57 18.84
N GLY A 1150 -7.99 -15.61 19.65
CA GLY A 1150 -7.63 -16.98 19.30
C GLY A 1150 -6.17 -17.25 18.97
N GLY A 1151 -5.26 -16.31 19.29
CA GLY A 1151 -3.90 -16.27 18.73
C GLY A 1151 -3.78 -15.52 17.39
N SER A 1152 -4.88 -15.21 16.70
CA SER A 1152 -4.93 -14.38 15.49
C SER A 1152 -5.53 -12.98 15.74
N LEU A 1153 -4.69 -12.10 16.27
CA LEU A 1153 -4.99 -10.66 16.32
C LEU A 1153 -5.21 -10.03 14.92
N ARG A 1154 -4.80 -10.70 13.82
CA ARG A 1154 -5.16 -10.32 12.44
C ARG A 1154 -6.65 -10.52 12.21
N LEU A 1155 -7.18 -11.70 12.51
CA LEU A 1155 -8.56 -12.07 12.26
C LEU A 1155 -9.54 -11.25 13.11
N ALA A 1156 -9.24 -11.05 14.40
CA ALA A 1156 -10.03 -10.16 15.26
C ALA A 1156 -10.04 -8.70 14.77
N LYS A 1157 -8.92 -8.19 14.21
CA LYS A 1157 -8.87 -6.85 13.59
C LYS A 1157 -9.66 -6.76 12.29
N HIS A 1158 -9.74 -7.83 11.50
CA HIS A 1158 -10.59 -7.89 10.31
C HIS A 1158 -12.06 -7.72 10.68
N PHE A 1159 -12.59 -8.56 11.58
CA PHE A 1159 -13.96 -8.47 12.08
C PHE A 1159 -14.27 -7.09 12.71
N GLN A 1160 -13.35 -6.53 13.51
CA GLN A 1160 -13.51 -5.18 14.06
C GLN A 1160 -13.47 -4.08 12.97
N SER A 1161 -12.77 -4.29 11.86
CA SER A 1161 -12.79 -3.37 10.71
C SER A 1161 -14.12 -3.44 9.95
N VAL A 1162 -14.76 -4.61 9.93
CA VAL A 1162 -16.07 -4.85 9.33
C VAL A 1162 -17.19 -4.26 10.18
N SER A 1163 -17.20 -4.48 11.50
CA SER A 1163 -18.20 -3.88 12.41
C SER A 1163 -18.20 -2.35 12.30
N ARG A 1164 -17.02 -1.72 12.30
CA ARG A 1164 -16.86 -0.26 12.11
C ARG A 1164 -17.37 0.27 10.75
N ARG A 1165 -17.49 -0.57 9.71
CA ARG A 1165 -18.08 -0.20 8.40
C ARG A 1165 -19.60 -0.31 8.40
N LEU A 1166 -20.15 -1.20 9.22
CA LEU A 1166 -21.59 -1.42 9.38
C LEU A 1166 -22.21 -0.51 10.44
N GLY A 1167 -21.41 -0.03 11.40
CA GLY A 1167 -21.86 0.82 12.51
C GLY A 1167 -21.99 0.10 13.85
N VAL A 1168 -21.92 -1.24 13.83
CA VAL A 1168 -21.99 -2.13 15.00
C VAL A 1168 -20.76 -1.93 15.90
N PRO A 1169 -20.92 -1.72 17.22
CA PRO A 1169 -19.80 -1.58 18.14
C PRO A 1169 -19.17 -2.96 18.43
N ALA A 1170 -17.83 -3.02 18.43
CA ALA A 1170 -17.11 -4.26 18.69
C ALA A 1170 -15.73 -4.06 19.34
N LEU A 1171 -15.46 -4.86 20.36
CA LEU A 1171 -14.22 -4.86 21.14
C LEU A 1171 -13.44 -6.15 20.91
N ILE A 1172 -12.11 -6.01 20.78
CA ILE A 1172 -11.21 -7.16 20.80
C ILE A 1172 -10.86 -7.41 22.26
N THR A 1173 -11.32 -8.53 22.81
CA THR A 1173 -10.97 -8.93 24.18
C THR A 1173 -9.50 -9.29 24.24
N ARG A 1174 -8.83 -8.93 25.34
CA ARG A 1174 -7.44 -9.33 25.56
C ARG A 1174 -7.44 -10.72 26.17
N GLU A 1175 -7.24 -11.73 25.34
CA GLU A 1175 -6.57 -12.93 25.81
C GLU A 1175 -5.18 -12.51 26.34
N GLU A 1176 -4.77 -13.07 27.47
CA GLU A 1176 -3.35 -13.01 27.83
C GLU A 1176 -2.57 -13.84 26.81
N ILE A 1177 -1.45 -13.29 26.34
CA ILE A 1177 -0.57 -14.02 25.42
C ILE A 1177 0.17 -15.03 26.26
N ASP A 1178 -0.26 -16.28 26.22
CA ASP A 1178 0.44 -17.39 26.86
C ASP A 1178 1.82 -17.56 26.23
N LEU A 1179 2.84 -17.08 26.94
CA LEU A 1179 4.21 -17.02 26.45
C LEU A 1179 4.88 -18.40 26.45
N SER A 1180 4.34 -19.41 27.14
CA SER A 1180 4.95 -20.75 27.17
C SER A 1180 4.89 -21.41 25.79
N ARG A 1181 3.71 -21.34 25.13
CA ARG A 1181 3.44 -21.82 23.76
C ARG A 1181 4.39 -21.24 22.70
N ILE A 1182 4.92 -20.04 22.94
CA ILE A 1182 5.85 -19.36 22.02
C ILE A 1182 7.28 -19.95 22.10
N PHE A 1183 7.59 -20.73 23.15
CA PHE A 1183 8.92 -21.32 23.38
C PHE A 1183 8.92 -22.85 23.58
N SER A 1184 7.76 -23.51 23.58
CA SER A 1184 7.61 -24.96 23.75
C SER A 1184 8.07 -25.77 22.52
N ALA A 1185 9.39 -25.90 22.35
CA ALA A 1185 10.00 -26.57 21.20
C ALA A 1185 9.84 -28.11 21.20
N GLY A 1186 8.64 -28.59 20.88
CA GLY A 1186 8.37 -29.94 20.38
C GLY A 1186 7.66 -30.89 21.34
N SER A 1187 6.35 -30.71 21.57
CA SER A 1187 5.52 -31.81 22.05
C SER A 1187 5.26 -32.80 20.90
N PRO A 1188 5.29 -34.13 21.12
CA PRO A 1188 4.93 -35.11 20.09
C PRO A 1188 3.48 -35.04 19.60
N LEU A 1189 2.63 -34.24 20.25
CA LEU A 1189 1.24 -33.97 19.87
C LEU A 1189 1.11 -32.76 18.92
N ASP A 1190 2.15 -31.92 18.77
CA ASP A 1190 2.17 -30.70 17.96
C ASP A 1190 2.22 -30.98 16.44
N SER A 1191 1.21 -31.67 15.92
CA SER A 1191 0.97 -31.88 14.47
C SER A 1191 -0.12 -30.96 13.92
N GLY A 1192 -0.69 -30.09 14.76
CA GLY A 1192 -1.52 -28.96 14.38
C GLY A 1192 -0.76 -27.65 14.50
N GLU A 1193 -0.21 -27.15 13.39
CA GLU A 1193 0.11 -25.73 13.27
C GLU A 1193 -1.18 -24.94 13.55
N GLU A 1194 -1.16 -24.04 14.55
CA GLU A 1194 -2.38 -23.41 15.08
C GLU A 1194 -3.07 -22.54 14.01
N ALA A 1195 -4.16 -23.06 13.44
CA ALA A 1195 -4.95 -22.35 12.45
C ALA A 1195 -5.56 -21.07 13.06
N PRO A 1196 -5.47 -19.91 12.38
CA PRO A 1196 -6.01 -18.63 12.88
C PRO A 1196 -7.48 -18.69 13.32
N ARG A 1197 -7.76 -18.77 14.62
CA ARG A 1197 -9.13 -18.77 15.15
C ARG A 1197 -9.59 -17.39 15.63
N VAL A 1198 -10.91 -17.16 15.64
CA VAL A 1198 -11.57 -16.05 16.36
C VAL A 1198 -12.88 -16.57 16.94
N LYS A 1199 -13.19 -16.22 18.19
CA LYS A 1199 -14.50 -16.47 18.78
C LYS A 1199 -15.31 -15.18 18.82
N VAL A 1200 -16.52 -15.24 18.29
CA VAL A 1200 -17.45 -14.11 18.18
C VAL A 1200 -18.66 -14.38 19.08
N TYR A 1201 -18.90 -13.46 20.01
CA TYR A 1201 -19.96 -13.51 21.02
C TYR A 1201 -20.39 -12.09 21.40
N ARG A 1202 -21.54 -11.90 22.07
CA ARG A 1202 -21.95 -10.59 22.60
C ARG A 1202 -21.71 -10.55 24.11
N GLU A 1203 -21.17 -9.44 24.61
CA GLU A 1203 -20.93 -9.22 26.05
C GLU A 1203 -22.18 -9.57 26.89
N GLY A 1204 -22.01 -10.36 27.96
CA GLY A 1204 -23.09 -10.71 28.89
C GLY A 1204 -23.81 -12.04 28.60
N TRP A 1205 -23.49 -12.75 27.52
CA TRP A 1205 -24.04 -14.11 27.27
C TRP A 1205 -23.64 -15.11 28.39
N GLU A 1206 -22.51 -14.89 29.06
CA GLU A 1206 -22.03 -15.73 30.17
C GLU A 1206 -22.94 -15.72 31.41
N VAL A 1207 -23.84 -14.73 31.52
CA VAL A 1207 -24.73 -14.54 32.67
C VAL A 1207 -25.89 -15.54 32.67
N THR A 1208 -26.48 -15.83 31.50
CA THR A 1208 -27.52 -16.85 31.36
C THR A 1208 -26.98 -18.23 30.96
N SER A 1209 -25.80 -18.29 30.32
CA SER A 1209 -25.14 -19.53 29.87
C SER A 1209 -25.20 -20.66 30.91
N ARG A 1210 -25.69 -21.82 30.47
CA ARG A 1210 -25.89 -23.05 31.27
C ARG A 1210 -26.84 -22.96 32.49
N THR A 1211 -27.61 -21.89 32.65
CA THR A 1211 -28.63 -21.76 33.71
C THR A 1211 -30.05 -21.99 33.15
N GLY A 1212 -31.07 -22.14 34.00
CA GLY A 1212 -32.47 -22.16 33.57
C GLY A 1212 -32.97 -20.85 32.95
N ALA A 1213 -32.20 -19.75 33.07
CA ALA A 1213 -32.55 -18.45 32.51
C ALA A 1213 -32.19 -18.29 31.02
N ASP A 1214 -31.43 -19.22 30.41
CA ASP A 1214 -31.15 -19.18 28.96
C ASP A 1214 -32.33 -19.73 28.13
N GLN A 1215 -33.40 -18.92 28.13
CA GLN A 1215 -34.63 -19.10 27.36
C GLN A 1215 -34.66 -18.13 26.17
N LEU A 1216 -35.62 -18.33 25.26
CA LEU A 1216 -35.75 -17.54 24.03
C LEU A 1216 -35.98 -16.04 24.31
N GLU A 1217 -36.63 -15.70 25.43
CA GLU A 1217 -36.85 -14.34 25.92
C GLU A 1217 -35.55 -13.58 26.28
N SER A 1218 -34.41 -14.27 26.42
CA SER A 1218 -33.09 -13.67 26.66
C SER A 1218 -32.37 -13.20 25.39
N ILE A 1219 -33.07 -13.22 24.24
CA ILE A 1219 -32.51 -12.92 22.91
C ILE A 1219 -33.14 -11.66 22.30
N SER A 1220 -32.29 -10.78 21.78
CA SER A 1220 -32.68 -9.64 20.95
C SER A 1220 -32.49 -9.95 19.45
N VAL A 1221 -33.55 -9.77 18.67
CA VAL A 1221 -33.55 -9.91 17.20
C VAL A 1221 -32.57 -8.92 16.55
N GLU A 1222 -32.52 -7.68 17.04
CA GLU A 1222 -31.59 -6.64 16.58
C GLU A 1222 -30.13 -7.05 16.85
N ASN A 1223 -29.87 -7.67 18.01
CA ASN A 1223 -28.52 -8.13 18.37
C ASN A 1223 -28.02 -9.28 17.48
N LEU A 1224 -28.92 -10.18 17.05
CA LEU A 1224 -28.64 -11.22 16.05
C LEU A 1224 -28.44 -10.61 14.64
N GLU A 1225 -29.23 -9.61 14.24
CA GLU A 1225 -29.12 -8.95 12.94
C GLU A 1225 -27.77 -8.20 12.81
N GLU A 1226 -27.36 -7.46 13.85
CA GLU A 1226 -26.04 -6.83 13.92
C GLU A 1226 -24.90 -7.86 13.78
N ALA A 1227 -24.91 -8.89 14.62
CA ALA A 1227 -23.87 -9.91 14.65
C ALA A 1227 -23.80 -10.66 13.31
N GLY A 1228 -24.95 -11.07 12.78
CA GLY A 1228 -25.08 -11.77 11.52
C GLY A 1228 -24.61 -10.97 10.30
N ARG A 1229 -24.86 -9.65 10.27
CA ARG A 1229 -24.29 -8.77 9.23
C ARG A 1229 -22.77 -8.67 9.32
N VAL A 1230 -22.21 -8.55 10.53
CA VAL A 1230 -20.75 -8.51 10.76
C VAL A 1230 -20.09 -9.83 10.36
N ILE A 1231 -20.67 -10.97 10.76
CA ILE A 1231 -20.20 -12.31 10.43
C ILE A 1231 -20.28 -12.55 8.92
N SER A 1232 -21.43 -12.29 8.30
CA SER A 1232 -21.65 -12.49 6.86
C SER A 1232 -20.69 -11.67 6.02
N LEU A 1233 -20.52 -10.36 6.31
CA LEU A 1233 -19.59 -9.52 5.57
C LEU A 1233 -18.12 -9.91 5.82
N SER A 1234 -17.76 -10.31 7.04
CA SER A 1234 -16.40 -10.75 7.36
C SER A 1234 -16.03 -12.02 6.59
N LEU A 1235 -16.92 -13.01 6.56
CA LEU A 1235 -16.75 -14.26 5.81
C LEU A 1235 -16.79 -14.02 4.28
N MET A 1236 -17.69 -13.18 3.77
CA MET A 1236 -17.73 -12.82 2.33
C MET A 1236 -16.43 -12.15 1.85
N ILE A 1237 -15.77 -11.38 2.71
CA ILE A 1237 -14.44 -10.83 2.41
C ILE A 1237 -13.38 -11.94 2.49
N MET A 1238 -13.32 -12.70 3.58
CA MET A 1238 -12.32 -13.77 3.78
C MET A 1238 -12.35 -14.84 2.68
N GLY A 1239 -13.53 -15.21 2.19
CA GLY A 1239 -13.71 -16.23 1.16
C GLY A 1239 -13.36 -15.78 -0.27
N ARG A 1240 -13.08 -14.49 -0.48
CA ARG A 1240 -12.75 -13.88 -1.78
C ARG A 1240 -11.40 -13.16 -1.81
N GLU A 1241 -10.99 -12.54 -0.71
CA GLU A 1241 -9.75 -11.78 -0.59
C GLU A 1241 -8.67 -12.63 0.12
N ILE A 1242 -7.44 -12.58 -0.39
CA ILE A 1242 -6.32 -13.40 0.08
C ILE A 1242 -5.57 -12.71 1.22
N ASP A 1243 -5.51 -11.38 1.18
CA ASP A 1243 -4.95 -10.53 2.23
C ASP A 1243 -6.04 -9.59 2.79
N TYR A 1244 -6.79 -10.10 3.79
CA TYR A 1244 -7.66 -9.31 4.68
C TYR A 1244 -6.94 -8.88 5.98
#